data_AF-A0A511HMI2-F1
#
_entry.id   AF-A0A511HMI2-F1
#
_cell.length_a   1.000
_cell.length_b   1.000
_cell.length_c   1.000
_cell.angle_alpha   90.00
_cell.angle_beta   90.00
_cell.angle_gamma   90.00
#
_symmetry.space_group_name_H-M   'P 1'
#
loop_
_entity.id
_entity.type
_entity.pdbx_description
1 polymer ?
#
loop_
_entity_poly.entity_id
_entity_poly.type
_entity_poly.pdbx_seq_one_letter_code
_entity_poly.pdbx_strand_id
1 'polypeptide(L)'
;MRGLRLLALVFALPVHADDALSARVHALEQAGVVLRGAAAADADLVTEVEAGLEALPPAMRRPPGGPLELVLHPEAAPLGLGDGSPERPDWTEGRARFHLYQYVPSEERRATLRLSRLTDAEAERLWRRRAVVHAVMQRWDDAKGWSGTPAWRRISGWMKPFERPLVWKEEVRLRYAGAFSRAMGQRSASLDWVTFAEELLVPVESLRADALPVDDHVRCQEFSKARALTEQLEASGLGTLPPRGDCPAFEAWAELESLSHFEVLLVASTGRQPESLFGHLLLRPVWNEGEVPRGPTFERVVQLVALTGMESKGLGYVVKGMTGAYDTVFLTGTMGDLSHEALELEQRSIRRFRLRLKPGEEARMLERVWELERRGYLGYYFFTDNCASALVFLLNGALEGGRQLRPPGTLWVLPTATLDTLARVQVEEPGGETSSLLEHIPDAFESTGDRAVRAHSAQQEALDALAGHVGADELARLRGVHARLESPEPQVRAPAYDELPGVVAALMHSAKTASRDMVRAHLHAYVAHAVRVERAAVDRADGERLRIERERMLAMKVSVAGSARAGTAERQRVFETEDALQRRLAVLDRATLLKDALASAERRPPTPEELRTLVWAERTEATFHRATDVQGALNDGLLATVDPVAFLHEDRRRKVAAETAWAEGAQRESGAGRVMVALGVDFPEGAAARTLVGLRTAGMAEALGDARLHGFQPSSELRVLDGELFLLPRWGLPKVVASDLTLLGYRTLLRELPQFRDSFWDSLGWGAEARVASSDARLLRYRASVQAEALMVLDEDARFSRFTTVGVGGLAAVHWNRDVLTPAAGPRLSLAHRMGLFGSGANAVRLEAAYAPTWRVGDTHFTHEAGAALQLEVWLGRAGPFGVLLTPRAQVRWEGAISPTPHWEALSPSTWLAGSAERRLALGFEVR
;
A
#
# COMPACT_ATOMS: atom_id res chain seq x y z
N MET A 1 8.61 5.64 98.88
CA MET A 1 8.37 4.59 99.90
C MET A 1 8.03 3.29 99.19
N ARG A 2 8.77 2.21 99.53
CA ARG A 2 8.45 0.76 99.52
C ARG A 2 7.63 0.20 98.34
N GLY A 3 7.99 -0.87 97.64
CA GLY A 3 9.01 -1.90 97.85
C GLY A 3 8.52 -3.23 97.28
N LEU A 4 9.46 -3.98 96.69
CA LEU A 4 9.61 -5.45 96.63
C LEU A 4 8.69 -6.35 95.77
N ARG A 5 9.34 -7.03 94.79
CA ARG A 5 9.43 -8.50 94.49
C ARG A 5 9.26 -8.76 92.98
N LEU A 6 9.85 -9.76 92.32
CA LEU A 6 11.01 -10.65 92.45
C LEU A 6 11.02 -11.49 91.14
N LEU A 7 12.20 -11.78 90.59
CA LEU A 7 12.61 -12.73 89.52
C LEU A 7 11.56 -13.60 88.77
N ALA A 8 11.68 -13.63 87.44
CA ALA A 8 11.95 -14.87 86.68
C ALA A 8 12.67 -14.57 85.34
N LEU A 9 13.87 -15.10 85.19
CA LEU A 9 14.67 -15.13 83.96
C LEU A 9 14.16 -16.28 83.07
N VAL A 10 13.83 -16.02 81.80
CA VAL A 10 13.84 -17.03 80.74
C VAL A 10 14.59 -16.42 79.55
N PHE A 11 15.60 -17.16 79.10
CA PHE A 11 16.52 -16.86 78.01
C PHE A 11 15.78 -16.47 76.72
N ALA A 12 15.94 -15.24 76.26
CA ALA A 12 15.78 -14.89 74.85
C ALA A 12 17.13 -15.12 74.16
N LEU A 13 17.26 -16.26 73.47
CA LEU A 13 18.39 -16.53 72.59
C LEU A 13 18.42 -15.48 71.47
N PRO A 14 19.61 -15.05 71.01
CA PRO A 14 19.72 -14.21 69.82
C PRO A 14 19.39 -15.09 68.61
N VAL A 15 18.29 -14.78 67.91
CA VAL A 15 18.04 -15.33 66.57
C VAL A 15 19.23 -14.91 65.72
N HIS A 16 20.06 -15.89 65.34
CA HIS A 16 21.21 -15.66 64.48
C HIS A 16 20.70 -15.31 63.08
N ALA A 17 21.39 -14.42 62.37
CA ALA A 17 21.01 -14.01 61.01
C ALA A 17 20.86 -15.21 60.04
N ASP A 18 21.56 -16.31 60.30
CA ASP A 18 21.47 -17.57 59.54
C ASP A 18 20.10 -18.28 59.68
N ASP A 19 19.45 -18.22 60.86
CA ASP A 19 18.13 -18.82 61.07
C ASP A 19 17.04 -18.08 60.28
N ALA A 20 17.20 -16.75 60.13
CA ALA A 20 16.27 -15.92 59.36
C ALA A 20 16.37 -16.17 57.84
N LEU A 21 17.59 -16.39 57.31
CA LEU A 21 17.79 -16.74 55.91
C LEU A 21 17.25 -18.13 55.57
N SER A 22 17.50 -19.13 56.44
CA SER A 22 16.98 -20.48 56.25
C SER A 22 15.45 -20.52 56.23
N ALA A 23 14.78 -19.75 57.08
CA ALA A 23 13.32 -19.63 57.08
C ALA A 23 12.77 -19.03 55.76
N ARG A 24 13.45 -18.03 55.20
CA ARG A 24 13.10 -17.42 53.91
C ARG A 24 13.27 -18.40 52.74
N VAL A 25 14.39 -19.12 52.70
CA VAL A 25 14.61 -20.19 51.70
C VAL A 25 13.52 -21.26 51.79
N HIS A 26 13.15 -21.68 53.01
CA HIS A 26 12.08 -22.65 53.18
C HIS A 26 10.70 -22.12 52.72
N ALA A 27 10.42 -20.82 52.91
CA ALA A 27 9.20 -20.20 52.39
C ALA A 27 9.16 -20.20 50.85
N LEU A 28 10.29 -19.95 50.19
CA LEU A 28 10.42 -20.08 48.73
C LEU A 28 10.16 -21.52 48.28
N GLU A 29 10.69 -22.52 48.99
CA GLU A 29 10.44 -23.94 48.68
C GLU A 29 8.94 -24.28 48.76
N GLN A 30 8.23 -23.75 49.76
CA GLN A 30 6.77 -23.90 49.89
C GLN A 30 5.99 -23.17 48.78
N ALA A 31 6.57 -22.12 48.19
CA ALA A 31 6.06 -21.47 46.98
C ALA A 31 6.43 -22.24 45.70
N GLY A 32 7.20 -23.33 45.80
CA GLY A 32 7.61 -24.15 44.66
C GLY A 32 8.89 -23.66 43.96
N VAL A 33 9.65 -22.75 44.59
CA VAL A 33 10.96 -22.29 44.10
C VAL A 33 12.05 -22.79 45.05
N VAL A 34 12.99 -23.57 44.53
CA VAL A 34 14.01 -24.26 45.33
C VAL A 34 15.37 -23.61 45.09
N LEU A 35 16.06 -23.27 46.19
CA LEU A 35 17.45 -22.80 46.18
C LEU A 35 18.30 -23.80 46.95
N ARG A 36 19.45 -24.20 46.40
CA ARG A 36 20.35 -25.18 47.02
C ARG A 36 21.81 -24.72 46.98
N GLY A 37 22.61 -25.25 47.90
CA GLY A 37 24.05 -25.02 47.94
C GLY A 37 24.39 -23.52 48.00
N ALA A 38 25.25 -23.06 47.10
CA ALA A 38 25.68 -21.66 47.02
C ALA A 38 24.50 -20.68 46.86
N ALA A 39 23.44 -21.07 46.13
CA ALA A 39 22.29 -20.21 45.89
C ALA A 39 21.43 -20.00 47.15
N ALA A 40 21.38 -20.98 48.06
CA ALA A 40 20.64 -20.88 49.32
C ALA A 40 21.40 -20.08 50.40
N ALA A 41 22.73 -19.97 50.27
CA ALA A 41 23.59 -19.25 51.19
C ALA A 41 23.78 -17.77 50.81
N ASP A 42 23.35 -17.35 49.61
CA ASP A 42 23.45 -15.98 49.10
C ASP A 42 22.21 -15.15 49.49
N ALA A 43 22.35 -14.34 50.54
CA ALA A 43 21.25 -13.53 51.08
C ALA A 43 20.73 -12.45 50.10
N ASP A 44 21.61 -11.92 49.24
CA ASP A 44 21.24 -10.92 48.24
C ASP A 44 20.44 -11.60 47.12
N LEU A 45 20.89 -12.77 46.65
CA LEU A 45 20.13 -13.58 45.68
C LEU A 45 18.74 -13.95 46.23
N VAL A 46 18.63 -14.42 47.47
CA VAL A 46 17.32 -14.76 48.07
C VAL A 46 16.38 -13.55 48.08
N THR A 47 16.91 -12.37 48.40
CA THR A 47 16.14 -11.11 48.38
C THR A 47 15.65 -10.74 46.99
N GLU A 48 16.50 -10.88 45.98
CA GLU A 48 16.11 -10.57 44.60
C GLU A 48 15.17 -11.64 44.01
N VAL A 49 15.24 -12.90 44.47
CA VAL A 49 14.28 -13.97 44.13
C VAL A 49 12.89 -13.69 44.70
N GLU A 50 12.82 -13.31 45.98
CA GLU A 50 11.57 -12.90 46.62
C GLU A 50 10.94 -11.70 45.88
N ALA A 51 11.73 -10.65 45.61
CA ALA A 51 11.26 -9.47 44.87
C ALA A 51 10.79 -9.82 43.45
N GLY A 52 11.47 -10.74 42.76
CA GLY A 52 11.06 -11.23 41.45
C GLY A 52 9.73 -12.00 41.47
N LEU A 53 9.48 -12.80 42.51
CA LEU A 53 8.18 -13.47 42.70
C LEU A 53 7.08 -12.49 43.10
N GLU A 54 7.40 -11.49 43.91
CA GLU A 54 6.42 -10.47 44.34
C GLU A 54 5.92 -9.60 43.19
N ALA A 55 6.75 -9.38 42.17
CA ALA A 55 6.38 -8.70 40.93
C ALA A 55 5.29 -9.44 40.11
N LEU A 56 5.10 -10.75 40.35
CA LEU A 56 4.06 -11.55 39.72
C LEU A 56 2.75 -11.49 40.53
N PRO A 57 1.58 -11.60 39.85
CA PRO A 57 0.32 -11.81 40.52
C PRO A 57 0.38 -12.98 41.52
N PRO A 58 -0.29 -12.90 42.68
CA PRO A 58 -0.20 -13.94 43.72
C PRO A 58 -0.47 -15.36 43.23
N ALA A 59 -1.39 -15.55 42.29
CA ALA A 59 -1.73 -16.86 41.72
C ALA A 59 -0.61 -17.46 40.86
N MET A 60 0.32 -16.63 40.35
CA MET A 60 1.41 -17.06 39.48
C MET A 60 2.69 -17.43 40.24
N ARG A 61 2.80 -17.04 41.51
CA ARG A 61 4.00 -17.26 42.35
C ARG A 61 4.32 -18.74 42.60
N ARG A 62 3.37 -19.63 42.28
CA ARG A 62 3.56 -21.08 42.26
C ARG A 62 3.59 -21.58 40.81
N PRO A 63 4.78 -21.69 40.19
CA PRO A 63 4.88 -22.09 38.79
C PRO A 63 4.41 -23.54 38.58
N PRO A 64 3.76 -23.85 37.43
CA PRO A 64 3.32 -25.20 37.10
C PRO A 64 4.50 -26.12 36.77
N GLY A 65 4.31 -27.45 36.87
CA GLY A 65 5.31 -28.46 36.47
C GLY A 65 6.20 -29.02 37.59
N GLY A 66 5.90 -28.74 38.86
CA GLY A 66 6.70 -29.18 40.02
C GLY A 66 7.67 -28.11 40.52
N PRO A 67 8.59 -28.42 41.45
CA PRO A 67 9.54 -27.44 41.99
C PRO A 67 10.45 -26.86 40.90
N LEU A 68 10.65 -25.55 40.91
CA LEU A 68 11.58 -24.81 40.06
C LEU A 68 12.87 -24.59 40.85
N GLU A 69 13.96 -25.28 40.49
CA GLU A 69 15.25 -25.09 41.13
C GLU A 69 16.05 -23.99 40.40
N LEU A 70 16.50 -22.96 41.12
CA LEU A 70 17.42 -21.95 40.57
C LEU A 70 18.85 -22.32 40.96
N VAL A 71 19.67 -22.59 39.94
CA VAL A 71 21.06 -23.04 40.12
C VAL A 71 22.00 -21.88 39.83
N LEU A 72 22.77 -21.45 40.84
CA LEU A 72 23.75 -20.38 40.69
C LEU A 72 25.11 -20.94 40.26
N HIS A 73 25.63 -20.40 39.17
CA HIS A 73 26.96 -20.71 38.65
C HIS A 73 27.92 -19.54 38.84
N PRO A 74 29.21 -19.81 39.08
CA PRO A 74 30.23 -18.78 39.23
C PRO A 74 30.70 -18.19 37.90
N GLU A 75 30.41 -18.82 36.75
CA GLU A 75 30.82 -18.26 35.46
C GLU A 75 30.03 -16.99 35.12
N ALA A 76 30.69 -16.05 34.43
CA ALA A 76 30.07 -14.82 33.97
C ALA A 76 29.25 -15.02 32.68
N ALA A 77 28.07 -14.41 32.62
CA ALA A 77 27.25 -14.38 31.42
C ALA A 77 26.53 -13.03 31.24
N PRO A 78 26.33 -12.57 29.99
CA PRO A 78 25.57 -11.35 29.73
C PRO A 78 24.20 -11.38 30.40
N LEU A 79 23.87 -10.31 31.12
CA LEU A 79 22.62 -10.17 31.88
C LEU A 79 22.47 -11.20 33.03
N GLY A 80 23.51 -11.96 33.37
CA GLY A 80 23.46 -13.01 34.40
C GLY A 80 22.63 -14.24 34.00
N LEU A 81 22.36 -14.42 32.71
CA LEU A 81 21.53 -15.48 32.14
C LEU A 81 22.31 -16.31 31.12
N GLY A 82 21.88 -17.55 30.92
CA GLY A 82 22.41 -18.38 29.84
C GLY A 82 22.06 -17.85 28.45
N ASP A 83 22.63 -18.48 27.42
CA ASP A 83 22.34 -18.18 26.01
C ASP A 83 21.64 -19.35 25.28
N GLY A 84 21.35 -20.42 26.02
CA GLY A 84 20.78 -21.67 25.55
C GLY A 84 21.81 -22.62 24.91
N SER A 85 23.11 -22.30 24.97
CA SER A 85 24.15 -23.20 24.47
C SER A 85 24.37 -24.39 25.40
N PRO A 86 24.98 -25.48 24.92
CA PRO A 86 25.37 -26.61 25.77
C PRO A 86 26.33 -26.21 26.90
N GLU A 87 27.15 -25.17 26.69
CA GLU A 87 28.11 -24.65 27.67
C GLU A 87 27.43 -23.74 28.72
N ARG A 88 26.41 -22.97 28.32
CA ARG A 88 25.64 -22.09 29.22
C ARG A 88 24.12 -22.25 29.02
N PRO A 89 23.56 -23.40 29.43
CA PRO A 89 22.14 -23.68 29.23
C PRO A 89 21.27 -22.78 30.12
N ASP A 90 20.18 -22.24 29.57
CA ASP A 90 19.16 -21.55 30.38
C ASP A 90 18.40 -22.53 31.28
N TRP A 91 18.08 -23.70 30.73
CA TRP A 91 17.24 -24.72 31.33
C TRP A 91 17.88 -26.11 31.21
N THR A 92 17.73 -26.92 32.25
CA THR A 92 18.00 -28.37 32.19
C THR A 92 16.85 -29.18 32.80
N GLU A 93 16.93 -30.51 32.68
CA GLU A 93 15.96 -31.46 33.25
C GLU A 93 14.50 -31.14 32.86
N GLY A 94 14.25 -30.81 31.58
CA GLY A 94 12.89 -30.56 31.09
C GLY A 94 12.21 -29.34 31.72
N ARG A 95 12.96 -28.25 31.92
CA ARG A 95 12.54 -27.01 32.60
C ARG A 95 12.27 -27.15 34.10
N ALA A 96 12.93 -28.10 34.77
CA ALA A 96 12.91 -28.20 36.23
C ALA A 96 14.00 -27.32 36.88
N ARG A 97 15.16 -27.17 36.22
CA ARG A 97 16.28 -26.34 36.70
C ARG A 97 16.52 -25.16 35.78
N PHE A 98 16.55 -23.95 36.34
CA PHE A 98 16.92 -22.71 35.65
C PHE A 98 18.27 -22.22 36.14
N HIS A 99 19.17 -21.88 35.22
CA HIS A 99 20.55 -21.57 35.54
C HIS A 99 20.79 -20.06 35.55
N LEU A 100 21.38 -19.59 36.65
CA LEU A 100 21.78 -18.20 36.88
C LEU A 100 23.30 -18.11 36.87
N TYR A 101 23.82 -17.04 36.30
CA TYR A 101 25.26 -16.81 36.12
C TYR A 101 25.67 -15.49 36.75
N GLN A 102 26.98 -15.28 36.94
CA GLN A 102 27.50 -13.98 37.38
C GLN A 102 27.18 -12.91 36.33
N TYR A 103 26.58 -11.80 36.77
CA TYR A 103 26.15 -10.71 35.89
C TYR A 103 27.35 -10.02 35.22
N VAL A 104 27.26 -9.86 33.91
CA VAL A 104 28.05 -8.87 33.17
C VAL A 104 27.16 -8.06 32.21
N PRO A 105 27.52 -6.81 31.91
CA PRO A 105 26.79 -5.99 30.95
C PRO A 105 26.68 -6.69 29.59
N SER A 106 25.54 -6.51 28.93
CA SER A 106 25.29 -7.05 27.59
C SER A 106 25.54 -5.99 26.52
N GLU A 107 26.00 -6.40 25.36
CA GLU A 107 26.05 -5.55 24.16
C GLU A 107 24.67 -5.36 23.52
N GLU A 108 23.64 -6.02 24.08
CA GLU A 108 22.28 -5.92 23.59
C GLU A 108 21.70 -4.52 23.85
N ARG A 109 21.79 -3.67 22.83
CA ARG A 109 21.43 -2.25 22.91
C ARG A 109 20.03 -2.01 23.46
N ARG A 110 19.02 -2.77 23.04
CA ARG A 110 17.63 -2.52 23.46
C ARG A 110 17.41 -2.82 24.95
N ALA A 111 17.95 -3.95 25.42
CA ALA A 111 17.88 -4.37 26.80
C ALA A 111 18.69 -3.47 27.76
N THR A 112 19.69 -2.74 27.25
CA THR A 112 20.61 -1.92 28.06
C THR A 112 20.41 -0.41 27.93
N LEU A 113 19.86 0.10 26.82
CA LEU A 113 19.68 1.54 26.56
C LEU A 113 18.89 2.23 27.68
N ARG A 114 17.79 1.60 28.12
CA ARG A 114 16.93 2.12 29.21
C ARG A 114 17.47 1.85 30.61
N LEU A 115 18.60 1.13 30.71
CA LEU A 115 19.32 0.91 31.96
C LEU A 115 20.48 1.89 32.13
N SER A 116 20.73 2.77 31.16
CA SER A 116 21.87 3.70 31.15
C SER A 116 21.95 4.66 32.36
N ARG A 117 20.84 4.85 33.09
CA ARG A 117 20.79 5.64 34.33
C ARG A 117 20.97 4.81 35.61
N LEU A 118 21.06 3.48 35.50
CA LEU A 118 21.30 2.58 36.62
C LEU A 118 22.80 2.38 36.81
N THR A 119 23.19 2.19 38.06
CA THR A 119 24.52 1.65 38.42
C THR A 119 24.61 0.16 38.07
N ASP A 120 25.82 -0.38 37.93
CA ASP A 120 26.02 -1.81 37.65
C ASP A 120 25.37 -2.71 38.71
N ALA A 121 25.42 -2.32 39.98
CA ALA A 121 24.78 -3.04 41.08
C ALA A 121 23.24 -3.01 40.98
N GLU A 122 22.66 -1.86 40.61
CA GLU A 122 21.22 -1.77 40.36
C GLU A 122 20.81 -2.60 39.14
N ALA A 123 21.60 -2.58 38.07
CA ALA A 123 21.36 -3.37 36.88
C ALA A 123 21.43 -4.88 37.17
N GLU A 124 22.42 -5.32 37.95
CA GLU A 124 22.52 -6.72 38.41
C GLU A 124 21.26 -7.15 39.17
N ARG A 125 20.81 -6.35 40.15
CA ARG A 125 19.59 -6.62 40.92
C ARG A 125 18.35 -6.70 40.02
N LEU A 126 18.21 -5.76 39.07
CA LEU A 126 17.13 -5.78 38.09
C LEU A 126 17.09 -7.10 37.30
N TRP A 127 18.25 -7.54 36.80
CA TRP A 127 18.36 -8.74 35.99
C TRP A 127 18.15 -10.02 36.79
N ARG A 128 18.56 -10.06 38.07
CA ARG A 128 18.23 -11.18 38.98
C ARG A 128 16.72 -11.31 39.18
N ARG A 129 15.99 -10.21 39.39
CA ARG A 129 14.51 -10.22 39.45
C ARG A 129 13.89 -10.67 38.13
N ARG A 130 14.37 -10.16 37.01
CA ARG A 130 13.90 -10.54 35.66
C ARG A 130 14.15 -12.01 35.36
N ALA A 131 15.25 -12.58 35.82
CA ALA A 131 15.55 -14.00 35.68
C ALA A 131 14.48 -14.89 36.34
N VAL A 132 13.97 -14.49 37.51
CA VAL A 132 12.88 -15.19 38.21
C VAL A 132 11.59 -15.08 37.42
N VAL A 133 11.24 -13.88 36.95
CA VAL A 133 10.06 -13.66 36.09
C VAL A 133 10.18 -14.47 34.80
N HIS A 134 11.34 -14.48 34.15
CA HIS A 134 11.61 -15.30 32.97
C HIS A 134 11.27 -16.76 33.24
N ALA A 135 11.83 -17.33 34.30
CA ALA A 135 11.66 -18.73 34.62
C ALA A 135 10.20 -19.10 34.89
N VAL A 136 9.50 -18.28 35.69
CA VAL A 136 8.10 -18.52 36.04
C VAL A 136 7.16 -18.31 34.85
N MET A 137 7.33 -17.21 34.10
CA MET A 137 6.50 -16.90 32.93
C MET A 137 6.65 -17.95 31.85
N GLN A 138 7.85 -18.48 31.66
CA GLN A 138 8.10 -19.53 30.68
C GLN A 138 7.31 -20.81 30.99
N ARG A 139 7.29 -21.26 32.26
CA ARG A 139 6.52 -22.47 32.66
C ARG A 139 5.02 -22.25 32.55
N TRP A 140 4.54 -21.05 32.86
CA TRP A 140 3.15 -20.68 32.64
C TRP A 140 2.77 -20.66 31.16
N ASP A 141 3.63 -20.10 30.29
CA ASP A 141 3.43 -20.13 28.84
C ASP A 141 3.44 -21.56 28.30
N ASP A 142 4.34 -22.43 28.76
CA ASP A 142 4.34 -23.85 28.36
C ASP A 142 3.03 -24.56 28.79
N ALA A 143 2.49 -24.21 29.96
CA ALA A 143 1.28 -24.82 30.49
C ALA A 143 -0.02 -24.28 29.84
N LYS A 144 -0.02 -23.03 29.38
CA LYS A 144 -1.23 -22.33 28.89
C LYS A 144 -1.21 -22.03 27.39
N GLY A 145 -0.05 -22.01 26.75
CA GLY A 145 0.14 -21.72 25.33
C GLY A 145 -0.21 -20.28 24.93
N TRP A 146 0.01 -19.30 25.81
CA TRP A 146 -0.38 -17.90 25.57
C TRP A 146 0.33 -17.28 24.37
N SER A 147 1.63 -17.56 24.21
CA SER A 147 2.44 -17.13 23.07
C SER A 147 1.96 -17.73 21.73
N GLY A 148 1.24 -18.84 21.79
CA GLY A 148 0.61 -19.49 20.64
C GLY A 148 -0.68 -18.84 20.16
N THR A 149 -1.24 -17.91 20.93
CA THR A 149 -2.55 -17.30 20.63
C THR A 149 -2.46 -16.30 19.46
N PRO A 150 -3.52 -16.20 18.62
CA PRO A 150 -3.54 -15.20 17.55
C PRO A 150 -3.42 -13.76 18.06
N ALA A 151 -3.92 -13.47 19.28
CA ALA A 151 -3.80 -12.14 19.89
C ALA A 151 -2.34 -11.72 20.07
N TRP A 152 -1.49 -12.62 20.60
CA TRP A 152 -0.07 -12.36 20.76
C TRP A 152 0.68 -12.36 19.42
N ARG A 153 0.50 -13.43 18.64
CA ARG A 153 1.30 -13.64 17.42
C ARG A 153 1.15 -12.53 16.39
N ARG A 154 -0.06 -11.96 16.26
CA ARG A 154 -0.32 -10.86 15.31
C ARG A 154 0.41 -9.56 15.70
N ILE A 155 0.86 -9.42 16.94
CA ILE A 155 1.50 -8.19 17.40
C ILE A 155 2.87 -7.99 16.73
N SER A 156 3.73 -9.00 16.82
CA SER A 156 5.06 -9.00 16.19
C SER A 156 5.06 -9.66 14.80
N GLY A 157 3.97 -10.35 14.45
CA GLY A 157 3.83 -11.05 13.16
C GLY A 157 4.47 -12.43 13.16
N TRP A 158 4.28 -13.21 14.23
CA TRP A 158 4.74 -14.59 14.36
C TRP A 158 3.94 -15.54 13.49
N MET A 159 4.59 -16.13 12.49
CA MET A 159 4.00 -17.10 11.56
C MET A 159 4.37 -18.51 11.96
N LYS A 160 3.39 -19.43 11.96
CA LYS A 160 3.66 -20.85 12.19
C LYS A 160 4.29 -21.49 10.95
N PRO A 161 4.97 -22.64 11.08
CA PRO A 161 5.40 -23.43 9.93
C PRO A 161 4.22 -23.65 8.96
N PHE A 162 4.49 -23.46 7.67
CA PHE A 162 3.54 -23.63 6.56
C PHE A 162 2.39 -22.61 6.47
N GLU A 163 2.33 -21.58 7.32
CA GLU A 163 1.37 -20.48 7.15
C GLU A 163 1.66 -19.65 5.89
N ARG A 164 2.93 -19.63 5.45
CA ARG A 164 3.35 -19.12 4.14
C ARG A 164 4.12 -20.19 3.37
N PRO A 165 4.04 -20.22 2.03
CA PRO A 165 4.87 -21.10 1.22
C PRO A 165 6.34 -20.91 1.55
N LEU A 166 7.10 -22.01 1.61
CA LEU A 166 8.55 -22.02 1.89
C LEU A 166 8.98 -21.59 3.30
N VAL A 167 8.04 -21.36 4.22
CA VAL A 167 8.34 -21.11 5.65
C VAL A 167 8.20 -22.43 6.43
N TRP A 168 9.33 -23.08 6.72
CA TRP A 168 9.38 -24.42 7.33
C TRP A 168 9.53 -24.40 8.86
N LYS A 169 9.82 -23.24 9.43
CA LYS A 169 10.00 -23.01 10.87
C LYS A 169 9.19 -21.79 11.29
N GLU A 170 9.00 -21.63 12.59
CA GLU A 170 8.45 -20.39 13.12
C GLU A 170 9.35 -19.21 12.76
N GLU A 171 8.76 -18.14 12.24
CA GLU A 171 9.45 -16.92 11.83
C GLU A 171 8.59 -15.70 12.16
N VAL A 172 9.23 -14.56 12.42
CA VAL A 172 8.57 -13.30 12.75
C VAL A 172 8.72 -12.28 11.62
N ARG A 173 7.68 -11.49 11.34
CA ARG A 173 7.72 -10.47 10.28
C ARG A 173 8.62 -9.28 10.63
N LEU A 174 8.70 -8.91 11.91
CA LEU A 174 9.57 -7.84 12.39
C LEU A 174 11.05 -8.27 12.35
N ARG A 175 11.84 -7.61 11.50
CA ARG A 175 13.26 -7.93 11.30
C ARG A 175 14.19 -7.19 12.27
N TYR A 176 13.76 -6.05 12.80
CA TYR A 176 14.57 -5.27 13.73
C TYR A 176 14.51 -5.85 15.14
N ALA A 177 15.66 -6.33 15.65
CA ALA A 177 15.77 -6.94 16.98
C ALA A 177 15.33 -5.99 18.11
N GLY A 178 15.47 -4.67 17.95
CA GLY A 178 15.01 -3.70 18.96
C GLY A 178 13.49 -3.54 19.05
N ALA A 179 12.72 -4.23 18.19
CA ALA A 179 11.27 -4.37 18.33
C ALA A 179 10.85 -5.39 19.41
N PHE A 180 11.82 -6.05 20.04
CA PHE A 180 11.64 -7.01 21.12
C PHE A 180 12.32 -6.46 22.38
N SER A 181 11.78 -6.76 23.56
CA SER A 181 12.42 -6.38 24.84
C SER A 181 13.81 -6.97 24.99
N ARG A 182 14.02 -8.17 24.43
CA ARG A 182 15.34 -8.80 24.29
C ARG A 182 15.57 -9.37 22.88
N ALA A 183 16.83 -9.42 22.44
CA ALA A 183 17.23 -9.98 21.15
C ALA A 183 16.85 -11.47 21.00
N MET A 184 16.91 -12.24 22.09
CA MET A 184 16.43 -13.63 22.09
C MET A 184 14.90 -13.74 21.88
N GLY A 185 14.15 -12.68 22.16
CA GLY A 185 12.73 -12.60 21.87
C GLY A 185 12.41 -12.80 20.39
N GLN A 186 13.33 -12.47 19.49
CA GLN A 186 13.17 -12.68 18.04
C GLN A 186 13.32 -14.16 17.61
N ARG A 187 13.65 -15.09 18.52
CA ARG A 187 13.85 -16.51 18.18
C ARG A 187 12.55 -17.32 18.17
N SER A 188 11.57 -17.00 19.01
CA SER A 188 10.27 -17.67 19.06
C SER A 188 9.19 -16.78 19.68
N ALA A 189 7.92 -17.06 19.38
CA ALA A 189 6.80 -16.35 19.99
C ALA A 189 6.78 -16.46 21.52
N SER A 190 7.26 -17.59 22.05
CA SER A 190 7.39 -17.85 23.49
C SER A 190 8.48 -16.99 24.12
N LEU A 191 9.65 -16.85 23.48
CA LEU A 191 10.70 -15.97 24.00
C LEU A 191 10.31 -14.49 23.89
N ASP A 192 9.60 -14.07 22.83
CA ASP A 192 9.02 -12.72 22.75
C ASP A 192 8.10 -12.46 23.95
N TRP A 193 7.22 -13.42 24.27
CA TRP A 193 6.31 -13.35 25.41
C TRP A 193 7.04 -13.22 26.75
N VAL A 194 7.96 -14.14 27.01
CA VAL A 194 8.68 -14.22 28.29
C VAL A 194 9.55 -13.00 28.50
N THR A 195 10.31 -12.58 27.49
CA THR A 195 11.22 -11.43 27.60
C THR A 195 10.49 -10.10 27.69
N PHE A 196 9.29 -9.99 27.09
CA PHE A 196 8.43 -8.84 27.30
C PHE A 196 7.85 -8.81 28.73
N ALA A 197 7.46 -9.97 29.27
CA ALA A 197 6.99 -10.08 30.64
C ALA A 197 8.08 -9.68 31.67
N GLU A 198 9.34 -10.00 31.41
CA GLU A 198 10.50 -9.52 32.21
C GLU A 198 10.50 -7.99 32.33
N GLU A 199 10.40 -7.28 31.20
CA GLU A 199 10.45 -5.80 31.17
C GLU A 199 9.18 -5.18 31.78
N LEU A 200 8.00 -5.77 31.52
CA LEU A 200 6.72 -5.23 31.99
C LEU A 200 6.48 -5.42 33.49
N LEU A 201 6.87 -6.58 34.05
CA LEU A 201 6.61 -6.93 35.45
C LEU A 201 7.74 -6.48 36.37
N VAL A 202 8.98 -6.40 35.84
CA VAL A 202 10.12 -5.81 36.53
C VAL A 202 10.65 -4.64 35.70
N PRO A 203 9.92 -3.51 35.68
CA PRO A 203 10.36 -2.33 34.96
C PRO A 203 11.45 -1.59 35.74
N VAL A 204 12.18 -0.70 35.07
CA VAL A 204 13.36 -0.01 35.66
C VAL A 204 12.94 0.85 36.86
N GLU A 205 11.78 1.50 36.75
CA GLU A 205 11.18 2.33 37.78
C GLU A 205 10.76 1.55 39.04
N SER A 206 10.77 0.20 39.01
CA SER A 206 10.55 -0.63 40.21
C SER A 206 11.72 -0.62 41.19
N LEU A 207 12.93 -0.25 40.75
CA LEU A 207 14.07 -0.04 41.63
C LEU A 207 14.03 1.36 42.27
N ARG A 208 13.71 2.36 41.46
CA ARG A 208 13.66 3.76 41.85
C ARG A 208 12.77 4.55 40.88
N ALA A 209 11.83 5.33 41.41
CA ALA A 209 10.77 5.99 40.62
C ALA A 209 11.29 6.96 39.54
N ASP A 210 12.42 7.63 39.75
CA ASP A 210 13.03 8.57 38.80
C ASP A 210 14.13 7.94 37.91
N ALA A 211 14.26 6.60 37.92
CA ALA A 211 15.22 5.89 37.08
C ALA A 211 14.95 6.06 35.57
N LEU A 212 13.68 6.26 35.19
CA LEU A 212 13.27 6.42 33.79
C LEU A 212 12.09 7.41 33.66
N PRO A 213 12.09 8.33 32.68
CA PRO A 213 10.95 9.21 32.41
C PRO A 213 9.68 8.41 32.08
N VAL A 214 8.50 8.95 32.43
CA VAL A 214 7.20 8.27 32.25
C VAL A 214 6.98 7.83 30.80
N ASP A 215 7.25 8.70 29.83
CA ASP A 215 7.06 8.37 28.41
C ASP A 215 7.98 7.22 27.94
N ASP A 216 9.10 6.98 28.62
CA ASP A 216 10.05 5.91 28.29
C ASP A 216 9.72 4.58 28.96
N HIS A 217 8.77 4.57 29.91
CA HIS A 217 8.28 3.34 30.55
C HIS A 217 7.76 2.38 29.47
N VAL A 218 7.99 1.08 29.65
CA VAL A 218 7.58 0.05 28.67
C VAL A 218 6.07 0.11 28.38
N ARG A 219 5.27 0.49 29.37
CA ARG A 219 3.81 0.67 29.27
C ARG A 219 3.39 1.81 28.34
N CYS A 220 4.23 2.84 28.16
CA CYS A 220 4.03 3.96 27.22
C CYS A 220 4.69 3.75 25.85
N GLN A 221 5.37 2.61 25.68
CA GLN A 221 6.20 2.31 24.51
C GLN A 221 5.76 1.04 23.76
N GLU A 222 5.07 0.11 24.43
CA GLU A 222 4.56 -1.15 23.87
C GLU A 222 3.15 -1.47 24.42
N PHE A 223 2.18 -0.62 24.08
CA PHE A 223 0.77 -0.74 24.45
C PHE A 223 0.16 -2.09 24.06
N SER A 224 0.44 -2.56 22.84
CA SER A 224 -0.16 -3.76 22.27
C SER A 224 0.25 -5.02 23.03
N LYS A 225 1.55 -5.18 23.29
CA LYS A 225 2.06 -6.33 24.06
C LYS A 225 1.62 -6.24 25.52
N ALA A 226 1.65 -5.04 26.13
CA ALA A 226 1.20 -4.84 27.51
C ALA A 226 -0.26 -5.23 27.70
N ARG A 227 -1.13 -4.77 26.78
CA ARG A 227 -2.55 -5.14 26.77
C ARG A 227 -2.74 -6.63 26.54
N ALA A 228 -2.10 -7.22 25.52
CA ALA A 228 -2.27 -8.65 25.24
C ALA A 228 -1.81 -9.53 26.40
N LEU A 229 -0.73 -9.18 27.08
CA LEU A 229 -0.28 -9.88 28.28
C LEU A 229 -1.32 -9.75 29.40
N THR A 230 -1.81 -8.54 29.66
CA THR A 230 -2.82 -8.28 30.69
C THR A 230 -4.12 -9.03 30.42
N GLU A 231 -4.67 -8.93 29.20
CA GLU A 231 -5.90 -9.62 28.77
C GLU A 231 -5.79 -11.15 28.94
N GLN A 232 -4.62 -11.75 28.68
CA GLN A 232 -4.43 -13.20 28.86
C GLN A 232 -4.34 -13.63 30.33
N LEU A 233 -3.71 -12.82 31.19
CA LEU A 233 -3.66 -13.11 32.63
C LEU A 233 -5.06 -13.04 33.25
N GLU A 234 -5.84 -12.04 32.84
CA GLU A 234 -7.23 -11.87 33.27
C GLU A 234 -8.11 -13.01 32.76
N ALA A 235 -8.04 -13.33 31.47
CA ALA A 235 -8.78 -14.44 30.87
C ALA A 235 -8.42 -15.80 31.50
N SER A 236 -7.21 -15.95 32.04
CA SER A 236 -6.75 -17.15 32.73
C SER A 236 -7.07 -17.17 34.23
N GLY A 237 -7.68 -16.10 34.77
CA GLY A 237 -8.00 -15.97 36.19
C GLY A 237 -6.77 -15.88 37.11
N LEU A 238 -5.61 -15.48 36.57
CA LEU A 238 -4.35 -15.43 37.33
C LEU A 238 -4.08 -14.05 37.96
N GLY A 239 -4.86 -13.05 37.58
CA GLY A 239 -4.84 -11.71 38.16
C GLY A 239 -4.92 -10.61 37.10
N THR A 240 -5.10 -9.38 37.57
CA THR A 240 -5.10 -8.16 36.76
C THR A 240 -3.81 -7.41 37.02
N LEU A 241 -3.17 -6.91 35.96
CA LEU A 241 -2.03 -6.01 36.08
C LEU A 241 -2.50 -4.57 36.31
N PRO A 242 -1.67 -3.71 36.92
CA PRO A 242 -2.00 -2.29 37.04
C PRO A 242 -2.33 -1.68 35.67
N PRO A 243 -3.27 -0.73 35.60
CA PRO A 243 -3.53 0.01 34.36
C PRO A 243 -2.26 0.73 33.91
N ARG A 244 -2.21 1.06 32.62
CA ARG A 244 -1.05 1.70 31.98
C ARG A 244 -0.60 3.00 32.67
N GLY A 245 -1.54 3.76 33.22
CA GLY A 245 -1.33 5.15 33.63
C GLY A 245 -1.33 6.12 32.45
N ASP A 246 -1.03 7.39 32.74
CA ASP A 246 -0.97 8.47 31.76
C ASP A 246 0.37 8.44 31.02
N CYS A 247 0.32 8.54 29.68
CA CYS A 247 1.49 8.61 28.80
C CYS A 247 1.48 9.94 28.05
N PRO A 248 1.96 11.05 28.66
CA PRO A 248 1.73 12.40 28.17
C PRO A 248 2.12 12.64 26.71
N ALA A 249 3.25 12.11 26.25
CA ALA A 249 3.69 12.28 24.87
C ALA A 249 2.79 11.54 23.87
N PHE A 250 2.31 10.34 24.24
CA PHE A 250 1.37 9.59 23.42
C PHE A 250 0.00 10.28 23.39
N GLU A 251 -0.54 10.69 24.54
CA GLU A 251 -1.86 11.33 24.59
C GLU A 251 -1.91 12.63 23.78
N ALA A 252 -0.86 13.46 23.91
CA ALA A 252 -0.72 14.69 23.12
C ALA A 252 -0.56 14.44 21.61
N TRP A 253 0.01 13.30 21.23
CA TRP A 253 0.13 12.89 19.83
C TRP A 253 -1.16 12.24 19.31
N ALA A 254 -1.79 11.36 20.07
CA ALA A 254 -2.92 10.54 19.64
C ALA A 254 -4.20 11.37 19.52
N GLU A 255 -4.43 12.29 20.47
CA GLU A 255 -5.59 13.19 20.49
C GLU A 255 -6.92 12.42 20.38
N LEU A 256 -7.00 11.30 21.12
CA LEU A 256 -8.02 10.26 21.00
C LEU A 256 -9.45 10.81 21.05
N GLU A 257 -9.70 11.78 21.93
CA GLU A 257 -11.03 12.37 22.15
C GLU A 257 -11.60 13.08 20.92
N SER A 258 -10.72 13.61 20.07
CA SER A 258 -11.09 14.31 18.84
C SER A 258 -11.04 13.42 17.60
N LEU A 259 -10.58 12.17 17.72
CA LEU A 259 -10.48 11.24 16.61
C LEU A 259 -11.88 10.91 16.09
N SER A 260 -12.09 11.08 14.79
CA SER A 260 -13.36 10.84 14.12
C SER A 260 -13.43 9.43 13.53
N HIS A 261 -12.41 9.05 12.77
CA HIS A 261 -12.28 7.75 12.12
C HIS A 261 -10.91 7.60 11.44
N PHE A 262 -10.69 6.46 10.79
CA PHE A 262 -9.57 6.24 9.88
C PHE A 262 -10.04 6.11 8.43
N GLU A 263 -9.24 6.61 7.49
CA GLU A 263 -9.38 6.40 6.06
C GLU A 263 -8.22 5.56 5.50
N VAL A 264 -8.53 4.59 4.64
CA VAL A 264 -7.57 3.98 3.72
C VAL A 264 -7.58 4.79 2.42
N LEU A 265 -6.40 5.24 2.02
CA LEU A 265 -6.20 6.02 0.81
C LEU A 265 -5.58 5.12 -0.26
N LEU A 266 -6.18 5.06 -1.45
CA LEU A 266 -5.63 4.38 -2.62
C LEU A 266 -5.15 5.42 -3.64
N VAL A 267 -3.84 5.60 -3.72
CA VAL A 267 -3.22 6.41 -4.78
C VAL A 267 -3.29 5.62 -6.08
N ALA A 268 -3.93 6.20 -7.10
CA ALA A 268 -4.23 5.53 -8.36
C ALA A 268 -2.97 4.95 -9.02
N SER A 269 -3.08 3.81 -9.68
CA SER A 269 -2.02 3.24 -10.51
C SER A 269 -1.66 4.16 -11.67
N THR A 270 -0.39 4.18 -12.09
CA THR A 270 0.01 4.89 -13.32
C THR A 270 0.97 4.03 -14.15
N GLY A 271 0.80 4.10 -15.47
CA GLY A 271 1.73 3.50 -16.44
C GLY A 271 2.97 4.36 -16.73
N ARG A 272 3.04 5.60 -16.21
CA ARG A 272 4.19 6.49 -16.42
C ARG A 272 5.46 6.01 -15.71
N GLN A 273 5.31 5.29 -14.59
CA GLN A 273 6.42 4.77 -13.79
C GLN A 273 6.15 3.31 -13.41
N PRO A 274 7.03 2.35 -13.75
CA PRO A 274 6.83 0.92 -13.45
C PRO A 274 6.61 0.61 -11.97
N GLU A 275 7.26 1.34 -11.06
CA GLU A 275 7.11 1.16 -9.61
C GLU A 275 5.70 1.48 -9.09
N SER A 276 4.91 2.23 -9.85
CA SER A 276 3.58 2.72 -9.49
C SER A 276 2.44 2.02 -10.25
N LEU A 277 2.75 0.94 -10.98
CA LEU A 277 1.79 0.18 -11.80
C LEU A 277 0.62 -0.39 -10.99
N PHE A 278 0.80 -0.72 -9.71
CA PHE A 278 -0.26 -1.31 -8.89
C PHE A 278 -0.97 -0.34 -7.93
N GLY A 279 -0.53 0.93 -7.90
CA GLY A 279 -0.96 1.90 -6.89
C GLY A 279 -0.30 1.70 -5.52
N HIS A 280 -0.70 2.52 -4.54
CA HIS A 280 -0.19 2.47 -3.17
C HIS A 280 -1.31 2.68 -2.15
N LEU A 281 -1.24 2.00 -1.01
CA LEU A 281 -2.18 2.19 0.11
C LEU A 281 -1.53 2.97 1.25
N LEU A 282 -2.26 3.95 1.76
CA LEU A 282 -1.90 4.71 2.96
C LEU A 282 -3.04 4.67 3.97
N LEU A 283 -2.74 5.04 5.21
CA LEU A 283 -3.73 5.20 6.27
C LEU A 283 -3.74 6.65 6.75
N ARG A 284 -4.92 7.26 6.88
CA ARG A 284 -5.09 8.61 7.41
C ARG A 284 -6.03 8.58 8.62
N PRO A 285 -5.57 8.87 9.84
CA PRO A 285 -6.46 9.28 10.92
C PRO A 285 -7.11 10.63 10.59
N VAL A 286 -8.41 10.73 10.79
CA VAL A 286 -9.20 11.95 10.62
C VAL A 286 -9.71 12.39 11.97
N TRP A 287 -9.47 13.65 12.33
CA TRP A 287 -9.96 14.25 13.56
C TRP A 287 -11.11 15.21 13.26
N ASN A 288 -12.06 15.33 14.18
CA ASN A 288 -13.05 16.38 14.13
C ASN A 288 -12.35 17.73 14.34
N GLU A 289 -12.87 18.80 13.74
CA GLU A 289 -12.37 20.15 14.01
C GLU A 289 -12.56 20.47 15.49
N GLY A 290 -11.45 20.69 16.20
CA GLY A 290 -11.43 21.12 17.59
C GLY A 290 -11.51 22.63 17.73
N GLU A 291 -11.24 23.14 18.93
CA GLU A 291 -11.22 24.60 19.20
C GLU A 291 -10.13 25.35 18.41
N VAL A 292 -9.03 24.68 18.05
CA VAL A 292 -7.97 25.22 17.22
C VAL A 292 -8.10 24.64 15.80
N PRO A 293 -8.47 25.44 14.80
CA PRO A 293 -8.54 24.98 13.42
C PRO A 293 -7.16 24.52 12.95
N ARG A 294 -7.06 23.27 12.48
CA ARG A 294 -5.89 22.77 11.76
C ARG A 294 -6.18 22.83 10.28
N GLY A 295 -5.29 23.47 9.51
CA GLY A 295 -5.40 23.47 8.06
C GLY A 295 -5.38 22.03 7.51
N PRO A 296 -6.14 21.71 6.45
CA PRO A 296 -6.25 20.35 5.90
C PRO A 296 -4.90 19.72 5.49
N THR A 297 -3.90 20.55 5.21
CA THR A 297 -2.56 20.15 4.82
C THR A 297 -1.71 19.63 5.99
N PHE A 298 -2.01 20.00 7.23
CA PHE A 298 -1.25 19.57 8.41
C PHE A 298 -1.77 18.26 9.02
N GLU A 299 -2.86 17.72 8.49
CA GLU A 299 -3.36 16.42 8.93
C GLU A 299 -2.34 15.31 8.67
N ARG A 300 -2.35 14.28 9.53
CA ARG A 300 -1.34 13.22 9.49
C ARG A 300 -1.71 12.15 8.48
N VAL A 301 -0.69 11.61 7.80
CA VAL A 301 -0.82 10.43 6.95
C VAL A 301 0.25 9.43 7.32
N VAL A 302 -0.14 8.18 7.51
CA VAL A 302 0.76 7.05 7.74
C VAL A 302 1.06 6.36 6.41
N GLN A 303 2.30 6.49 5.97
CA GLN A 303 2.83 5.87 4.76
C GLN A 303 3.56 4.57 5.10
N LEU A 304 3.46 3.57 4.23
CA LEU A 304 4.09 2.26 4.38
C LEU A 304 5.12 2.07 3.26
N VAL A 305 6.33 2.58 3.50
CA VAL A 305 7.31 2.84 2.44
C VAL A 305 8.52 1.92 2.54
N ALA A 306 9.14 1.62 1.40
CA ALA A 306 10.43 0.94 1.37
C ALA A 306 11.56 1.94 1.72
N LEU A 307 12.44 1.54 2.63
CA LEU A 307 13.62 2.31 2.99
C LEU A 307 14.72 2.11 1.94
N THR A 308 14.72 2.98 0.93
CA THR A 308 15.58 2.87 -0.26
C THR A 308 16.80 3.79 -0.23
N GLY A 309 16.85 4.72 0.72
CA GLY A 309 17.91 5.74 0.78
C GLY A 309 17.85 6.72 -0.40
N MET A 310 18.98 7.31 -0.77
CA MET A 310 19.11 8.23 -1.91
C MET A 310 19.45 7.51 -3.23
N GLU A 311 19.06 6.24 -3.37
CA GLU A 311 19.41 5.43 -4.55
C GLU A 311 18.62 5.89 -5.80
N SER A 312 19.26 5.87 -6.97
CA SER A 312 18.61 6.26 -8.22
C SER A 312 17.58 5.22 -8.67
N LYS A 313 16.46 5.70 -9.22
CA LYS A 313 15.34 4.90 -9.74
C LYS A 313 15.68 4.18 -11.07
N GLY A 314 16.68 3.30 -11.06
CA GLY A 314 17.13 2.54 -12.24
C GLY A 314 16.75 1.05 -12.21
N LEU A 315 17.23 0.27 -13.19
CA LEU A 315 16.98 -1.18 -13.24
C LEU A 315 17.45 -1.91 -11.97
N GLY A 316 18.58 -1.49 -11.38
CA GLY A 316 19.08 -2.04 -10.12
C GLY A 316 18.11 -1.84 -8.95
N TYR A 317 17.41 -0.71 -8.91
CA TYR A 317 16.38 -0.43 -7.90
C TYR A 317 15.20 -1.40 -8.00
N VAL A 318 14.72 -1.66 -9.23
CA VAL A 318 13.63 -2.61 -9.50
C VAL A 318 14.03 -4.03 -9.09
N VAL A 319 15.24 -4.47 -9.48
CA VAL A 319 15.75 -5.80 -9.12
C VAL A 319 15.89 -5.96 -7.60
N LYS A 320 16.39 -4.94 -6.89
CA LYS A 320 16.47 -4.93 -5.41
C LYS A 320 15.09 -5.03 -4.76
N GLY A 321 14.10 -4.31 -5.28
CA GLY A 321 12.71 -4.39 -4.82
C GLY A 321 12.06 -5.76 -5.04
N MET A 322 12.39 -6.42 -6.16
CA MET A 322 11.92 -7.79 -6.45
C MET A 322 12.62 -8.86 -5.60
N THR A 323 13.88 -8.64 -5.22
CA THR A 323 14.73 -9.64 -4.54
C THR A 323 14.74 -9.54 -3.02
N GLY A 324 14.11 -8.52 -2.42
CA GLY A 324 13.99 -8.44 -0.97
C GLY A 324 15.02 -7.55 -0.26
N ALA A 325 15.75 -6.70 -1.00
CA ALA A 325 16.93 -6.00 -0.48
C ALA A 325 16.61 -4.72 0.33
N TYR A 326 15.34 -4.36 0.44
CA TYR A 326 14.87 -3.22 1.24
C TYR A 326 14.06 -3.70 2.44
N ASP A 327 13.90 -2.80 3.41
CA ASP A 327 12.96 -2.97 4.52
C ASP A 327 11.77 -2.01 4.33
N THR A 328 10.57 -2.46 4.68
CA THR A 328 9.38 -1.59 4.78
C THR A 328 9.36 -0.95 6.15
N VAL A 329 9.10 0.36 6.21
CA VAL A 329 8.96 1.15 7.43
C VAL A 329 7.63 1.91 7.43
N PHE A 330 7.19 2.31 8.62
CA PHE A 330 6.03 3.17 8.83
C PHE A 330 6.51 4.61 9.03
N LEU A 331 5.98 5.53 8.24
CA LEU A 331 6.36 6.95 8.27
C LEU A 331 5.11 7.81 8.41
N THR A 332 5.05 8.63 9.47
CA THR A 332 4.01 9.65 9.59
C THR A 332 4.46 10.92 8.88
N GLY A 333 3.78 11.28 7.80
CA GLY A 333 3.94 12.55 7.08
C GLY A 333 2.69 13.43 7.21
N THR A 334 2.63 14.48 6.38
CA THR A 334 1.47 15.38 6.32
C THR A 334 0.63 15.17 5.06
N MET A 335 -0.64 15.54 5.11
CA MET A 335 -1.53 15.58 3.95
C MET A 335 -1.02 16.56 2.89
N GLY A 336 -0.34 17.64 3.29
CA GLY A 336 0.30 18.59 2.39
C GLY A 336 1.42 17.95 1.58
N ASP A 337 2.31 17.21 2.23
CA ASP A 337 3.39 16.47 1.55
C ASP A 337 2.83 15.43 0.57
N LEU A 338 1.82 14.67 1.01
CA LEU A 338 1.13 13.69 0.15
C LEU A 338 0.47 14.36 -1.05
N SER A 339 -0.18 15.50 -0.84
CA SER A 339 -0.87 16.24 -1.91
C SER A 339 0.13 16.75 -2.93
N HIS A 340 1.22 17.37 -2.47
CA HIS A 340 2.27 17.85 -3.35
C HIS A 340 2.90 16.70 -4.15
N GLU A 341 3.30 15.61 -3.49
CA GLU A 341 3.91 14.48 -4.18
C GLU A 341 2.93 13.77 -5.14
N ALA A 342 1.80 13.30 -4.63
CA ALA A 342 0.90 12.43 -5.41
C ALA A 342 -0.01 13.22 -6.37
N LEU A 343 -0.64 14.31 -5.91
CA LEU A 343 -1.66 15.03 -6.70
C LEU A 343 -1.04 16.04 -7.68
N GLU A 344 0.03 16.71 -7.28
CA GLU A 344 0.67 17.79 -8.05
C GLU A 344 1.85 17.25 -8.87
N LEU A 345 2.85 16.61 -8.27
CA LEU A 345 4.02 16.16 -9.03
C LEU A 345 3.75 14.88 -9.84
N GLU A 346 3.18 13.85 -9.21
CA GLU A 346 2.90 12.57 -9.90
C GLU A 346 1.61 12.57 -10.72
N GLN A 347 0.72 13.55 -10.49
CA GLN A 347 -0.56 13.72 -11.18
C GLN A 347 -1.52 12.53 -10.97
N ARG A 348 -1.53 11.91 -9.79
CA ARG A 348 -2.30 10.71 -9.45
C ARG A 348 -3.37 10.99 -8.40
N SER A 349 -4.63 10.86 -8.79
CA SER A 349 -5.75 11.00 -7.85
C SER A 349 -5.76 9.92 -6.77
N ILE A 350 -6.35 10.24 -5.62
CA ILE A 350 -6.40 9.39 -4.44
C ILE A 350 -7.86 9.08 -4.10
N ARG A 351 -8.25 7.81 -4.20
CA ARG A 351 -9.55 7.34 -3.71
C ARG A 351 -9.52 7.11 -2.21
N ARG A 352 -10.66 7.32 -1.56
CA ARG A 352 -10.79 7.34 -0.11
C ARG A 352 -11.80 6.30 0.36
N PHE A 353 -11.45 5.61 1.43
CA PHE A 353 -12.30 4.61 2.04
C PHE A 353 -12.27 4.75 3.56
N ARG A 354 -13.41 4.98 4.20
CA ARG A 354 -13.53 4.96 5.65
C ARG A 354 -13.41 3.53 6.18
N LEU A 355 -12.69 3.36 7.28
CA LEU A 355 -12.71 2.15 8.09
C LEU A 355 -13.77 2.26 9.19
N ARG A 356 -14.71 1.31 9.25
CA ARG A 356 -15.70 1.19 10.32
C ARG A 356 -15.10 0.43 11.51
N LEU A 357 -14.16 1.06 12.20
CA LEU A 357 -13.54 0.52 13.41
C LEU A 357 -14.42 0.78 14.64
N LYS A 358 -14.38 -0.13 15.62
CA LYS A 358 -14.95 0.15 16.95
C LYS A 358 -14.04 1.15 17.70
N PRO A 359 -14.55 1.93 18.67
CA PRO A 359 -13.72 2.90 19.41
C PRO A 359 -12.45 2.29 20.04
N GLY A 360 -12.56 1.06 20.57
CA GLY A 360 -11.39 0.32 21.08
C GLY A 360 -10.36 0.00 19.98
N GLU A 361 -10.81 -0.34 18.77
CA GLU A 361 -9.94 -0.61 17.63
C GLU A 361 -9.27 0.66 17.08
N GLU A 362 -9.94 1.81 17.14
CA GLU A 362 -9.37 3.10 16.76
C GLU A 362 -8.24 3.51 17.72
N ALA A 363 -8.44 3.35 19.02
CA ALA A 363 -7.41 3.55 20.03
C ALA A 363 -6.21 2.61 19.79
N ARG A 364 -6.48 1.31 19.61
CA ARG A 364 -5.48 0.30 19.26
C ARG A 364 -4.71 0.66 17.99
N MET A 365 -5.36 1.26 17.00
CA MET A 365 -4.74 1.67 15.75
C MET A 365 -3.69 2.75 15.96
N LEU A 366 -4.02 3.81 16.70
CA LEU A 366 -3.08 4.90 17.00
C LEU A 366 -1.88 4.39 17.82
N GLU A 367 -2.12 3.58 18.83
CA GLU A 367 -1.06 2.90 19.58
C GLU A 367 -0.15 2.08 18.66
N ARG A 368 -0.72 1.37 17.69
CA ARG A 368 0.03 0.57 16.73
C ARG A 368 0.89 1.41 15.80
N VAL A 369 0.36 2.50 15.29
CA VAL A 369 1.10 3.46 14.47
C VAL A 369 2.26 4.02 15.28
N TRP A 370 2.04 4.41 16.54
CA TRP A 370 3.07 4.90 17.45
C TRP A 370 4.20 3.88 17.67
N GLU A 371 3.87 2.62 17.90
CA GLU A 371 4.85 1.54 18.09
C GLU A 371 5.65 1.26 16.81
N LEU A 372 4.95 1.11 15.67
CA LEU A 372 5.53 0.67 14.41
C LEU A 372 6.32 1.77 13.70
N GLU A 373 5.99 3.04 13.89
CA GLU A 373 6.83 4.15 13.39
C GLU A 373 8.25 4.08 13.98
N ARG A 374 8.36 3.71 15.26
CA ARG A 374 9.63 3.61 15.99
C ARG A 374 10.38 2.32 15.71
N ARG A 375 9.67 1.19 15.64
CA ARG A 375 10.29 -0.16 15.69
C ARG A 375 9.82 -1.12 14.59
N GLY A 376 8.88 -0.71 13.75
CA GLY A 376 8.27 -1.53 12.71
C GLY A 376 9.11 -1.60 11.45
N TYR A 377 10.06 -2.53 11.41
CA TYR A 377 10.85 -2.85 10.20
C TYR A 377 10.45 -4.23 9.70
N LEU A 378 9.87 -4.28 8.51
CA LEU A 378 9.43 -5.52 7.85
C LEU A 378 10.32 -5.76 6.64
N GLY A 379 10.49 -7.01 6.20
CA GLY A 379 11.12 -7.25 4.89
C GLY A 379 10.27 -6.66 3.76
N TYR A 380 10.90 -6.11 2.71
CA TYR A 380 10.19 -5.59 1.54
C TYR A 380 10.42 -6.48 0.30
N TYR A 381 9.35 -7.07 -0.20
CA TYR A 381 9.30 -7.79 -1.48
C TYR A 381 8.16 -7.22 -2.31
N PHE A 382 8.46 -6.70 -3.50
CA PHE A 382 7.49 -5.94 -4.32
C PHE A 382 6.13 -6.65 -4.51
N PHE A 383 6.13 -7.97 -4.75
CA PHE A 383 4.90 -8.74 -4.97
C PHE A 383 4.22 -9.23 -3.69
N THR A 384 4.95 -9.54 -2.60
CA THR A 384 4.37 -10.22 -1.42
C THR A 384 4.38 -9.39 -0.14
N ASP A 385 5.44 -8.61 0.08
CA ASP A 385 5.69 -7.86 1.31
C ASP A 385 5.87 -6.38 0.94
N ASN A 386 4.77 -5.74 0.62
CA ASN A 386 4.68 -4.34 0.20
C ASN A 386 3.71 -3.55 1.11
N CYS A 387 3.41 -2.31 0.73
CA CYS A 387 2.49 -1.41 1.45
C CYS A 387 1.15 -2.07 1.83
N ALA A 388 0.58 -2.88 0.94
CA ALA A 388 -0.69 -3.54 1.18
C ALA A 388 -0.58 -4.63 2.25
N SER A 389 0.48 -5.44 2.21
CA SER A 389 0.75 -6.45 3.25
C SER A 389 1.07 -5.84 4.63
N ALA A 390 1.67 -4.65 4.63
CA ALA A 390 2.04 -3.91 5.83
C ALA A 390 0.81 -3.23 6.46
N LEU A 391 -0.15 -2.78 5.64
CA LEU A 391 -1.45 -2.29 6.12
C LEU A 391 -2.26 -3.42 6.76
N VAL A 392 -2.28 -4.61 6.14
CA VAL A 392 -2.91 -5.80 6.73
C VAL A 392 -2.25 -6.19 8.05
N PHE A 393 -0.93 -6.04 8.17
CA PHE A 393 -0.21 -6.28 9.42
C PHE A 393 -0.62 -5.30 10.53
N LEU A 394 -0.63 -4.00 10.20
CA LEU A 394 -1.05 -2.93 11.09
C LEU A 394 -2.48 -3.17 11.60
N LEU A 395 -3.44 -3.42 10.69
CA LEU A 395 -4.84 -3.67 11.04
C LEU A 395 -5.04 -4.93 11.87
N ASN A 396 -4.39 -6.04 11.52
CA ASN A 396 -4.50 -7.28 12.30
C ASN A 396 -4.04 -7.15 13.75
N GLY A 397 -3.12 -6.21 14.01
CA GLY A 397 -2.67 -5.89 15.36
C GLY A 397 -3.65 -5.02 16.16
N ALA A 398 -4.61 -4.37 15.51
CA ALA A 398 -5.58 -3.47 16.12
C ALA A 398 -7.00 -4.07 16.21
N LEU A 399 -7.36 -5.01 15.33
CA LEU A 399 -8.71 -5.59 15.28
C LEU A 399 -9.05 -6.48 16.50
N GLU A 400 -10.29 -6.36 16.97
CA GLU A 400 -10.84 -7.02 18.15
C GLU A 400 -11.81 -8.17 17.83
N GLY A 401 -12.14 -8.98 18.84
CA GLY A 401 -13.21 -9.98 18.76
C GLY A 401 -12.90 -11.17 17.84
N GLY A 402 -11.63 -11.50 17.67
CA GLY A 402 -11.19 -12.59 16.79
C GLY A 402 -11.26 -12.26 15.29
N ARG A 403 -11.66 -11.04 14.90
CA ARG A 403 -11.60 -10.58 13.51
C ARG A 403 -10.16 -10.64 13.00
N GLN A 404 -9.99 -11.16 11.79
CA GLN A 404 -8.68 -11.32 11.16
C GLN A 404 -8.78 -11.00 9.67
N LEU A 405 -7.81 -10.23 9.19
CA LEU A 405 -7.56 -9.99 7.78
C LEU A 405 -6.56 -11.00 7.27
N ARG A 406 -6.92 -11.72 6.21
CA ARG A 406 -6.00 -12.60 5.48
C ARG A 406 -5.44 -11.83 4.29
N PRO A 407 -4.14 -11.90 3.99
CA PRO A 407 -3.63 -11.35 2.74
C PRO A 407 -4.41 -11.90 1.54
N PRO A 408 -4.64 -11.09 0.48
CA PRO A 408 -5.45 -11.50 -0.68
C PRO A 408 -4.82 -12.64 -1.50
N GLY A 409 -3.53 -12.92 -1.31
CA GLY A 409 -2.81 -13.99 -1.99
C GLY A 409 -1.48 -14.29 -1.32
N THR A 410 -0.90 -15.45 -1.63
CA THR A 410 0.39 -15.91 -1.08
C THR A 410 1.58 -15.54 -1.95
N LEU A 411 1.38 -15.44 -3.26
CA LEU A 411 2.43 -15.10 -4.22
C LEU A 411 2.41 -13.61 -4.59
N TRP A 412 1.23 -12.98 -4.52
CA TRP A 412 1.00 -11.61 -4.99
C TRP A 412 -0.03 -10.92 -4.06
N VAL A 413 0.33 -9.78 -3.50
CA VAL A 413 -0.46 -8.97 -2.56
C VAL A 413 -0.65 -7.59 -3.18
N LEU A 414 -1.80 -7.39 -3.83
CA LEU A 414 -2.09 -6.16 -4.57
C LEU A 414 -2.86 -5.16 -3.68
N PRO A 415 -2.60 -3.84 -3.81
CA PRO A 415 -3.40 -2.78 -3.17
C PRO A 415 -4.91 -2.95 -3.37
N THR A 416 -5.33 -3.13 -4.61
CA THR A 416 -6.74 -3.28 -5.01
C THR A 416 -7.40 -4.52 -4.39
N ALA A 417 -6.72 -5.66 -4.41
CA ALA A 417 -7.19 -6.91 -3.80
C ALA A 417 -7.24 -6.83 -2.25
N THR A 418 -6.41 -5.98 -1.65
CA THR A 418 -6.43 -5.75 -0.20
C THR A 418 -7.68 -4.97 0.20
N LEU A 419 -8.13 -4.01 -0.60
CA LEU A 419 -9.43 -3.35 -0.39
C LEU A 419 -10.59 -4.35 -0.47
N ASP A 420 -10.55 -5.32 -1.39
CA ASP A 420 -11.54 -6.41 -1.43
C ASP A 420 -11.55 -7.22 -0.14
N THR A 421 -10.37 -7.49 0.44
CA THR A 421 -10.25 -8.21 1.71
C THR A 421 -10.87 -7.42 2.85
N LEU A 422 -10.58 -6.12 2.95
CA LEU A 422 -11.15 -5.24 3.96
C LEU A 422 -12.67 -5.18 3.82
N ALA A 423 -13.17 -5.03 2.59
CA ALA A 423 -14.61 -4.93 2.33
C ALA A 423 -15.39 -6.21 2.65
N ARG A 424 -14.74 -7.39 2.65
CA ARG A 424 -15.37 -8.67 3.02
C ARG A 424 -15.52 -8.85 4.53
N VAL A 425 -14.70 -8.18 5.34
CA VAL A 425 -14.83 -8.24 6.79
C VAL A 425 -16.09 -7.50 7.22
N GLN A 426 -16.93 -8.17 8.01
CA GLN A 426 -18.14 -7.58 8.58
C GLN A 426 -17.86 -7.04 9.98
N VAL A 427 -18.53 -5.95 10.32
CA VAL A 427 -18.52 -5.28 11.61
C VAL A 427 -19.95 -5.23 12.12
N GLU A 428 -20.17 -5.71 13.33
CA GLU A 428 -21.44 -5.56 14.05
C GLU A 428 -21.51 -4.18 14.69
N GLU A 429 -22.54 -3.42 14.32
CA GLU A 429 -22.85 -2.11 14.87
C GLU A 429 -23.65 -2.25 16.18
N PRO A 430 -23.67 -1.23 17.05
CA PRO A 430 -24.39 -1.28 18.34
C PRO A 430 -25.88 -1.62 18.23
N GLY A 431 -26.51 -1.40 17.07
CA GLY A 431 -27.89 -1.76 16.77
C GLY A 431 -28.11 -3.20 16.26
N GLY A 432 -27.06 -4.02 16.17
CA GLY A 432 -27.13 -5.39 15.63
C GLY A 432 -27.09 -5.48 14.10
N GLU A 433 -27.05 -4.34 13.41
CA GLU A 433 -26.81 -4.31 11.97
C GLU A 433 -25.36 -4.69 11.65
N THR A 434 -25.14 -5.38 10.52
CA THR A 434 -23.80 -5.73 10.06
C THR A 434 -23.45 -4.90 8.84
N SER A 435 -22.26 -4.31 8.87
CA SER A 435 -21.73 -3.50 7.78
C SER A 435 -20.32 -3.93 7.40
N SER A 436 -19.89 -3.54 6.20
CA SER A 436 -18.53 -3.77 5.76
C SER A 436 -17.54 -2.92 6.56
N LEU A 437 -16.39 -3.49 6.91
CA LEU A 437 -15.30 -2.74 7.53
C LEU A 437 -14.82 -1.59 6.64
N LEU A 438 -14.96 -1.71 5.31
CA LEU A 438 -14.52 -0.71 4.34
C LEU A 438 -15.73 -0.02 3.68
N GLU A 439 -15.78 1.29 3.78
CA GLU A 439 -16.82 2.14 3.19
C GLU A 439 -16.20 3.14 2.22
N HIS A 440 -16.73 3.25 1.01
CA HIS A 440 -16.23 4.21 0.02
C HIS A 440 -16.73 5.64 0.30
N ILE A 441 -15.82 6.62 0.20
CA ILE A 441 -16.16 8.06 0.28
C ILE A 441 -16.10 8.64 -1.14
N PRO A 442 -17.24 9.02 -1.76
CA PRO A 442 -17.30 9.58 -3.12
C PRO A 442 -16.89 11.06 -3.15
N ASP A 443 -15.68 11.35 -2.67
CA ASP A 443 -15.02 12.65 -2.79
C ASP A 443 -13.50 12.44 -2.81
N ALA A 444 -13.03 11.79 -3.86
CA ALA A 444 -11.61 11.47 -4.05
C ALA A 444 -10.74 12.73 -4.09
N PHE A 445 -9.49 12.67 -3.61
CA PHE A 445 -8.56 13.78 -3.85
C PHE A 445 -8.11 13.74 -5.30
N GLU A 446 -8.63 14.68 -6.08
CA GLU A 446 -8.39 14.77 -7.51
C GLU A 446 -7.03 15.43 -7.77
N SER A 447 -6.19 14.77 -8.56
CA SER A 447 -4.92 15.33 -9.03
C SER A 447 -5.19 16.59 -9.85
N THR A 448 -4.18 17.46 -9.96
CA THR A 448 -4.31 18.67 -10.78
C THR A 448 -4.61 18.33 -12.24
N GLY A 449 -4.11 17.19 -12.73
CA GLY A 449 -4.30 16.68 -14.07
C GLY A 449 -5.72 16.17 -14.31
N ASP A 450 -6.26 15.33 -13.43
CA ASP A 450 -7.65 14.87 -13.53
C ASP A 450 -8.62 16.06 -13.40
N ARG A 451 -8.29 17.01 -12.52
CA ARG A 451 -9.03 18.27 -12.39
C ARG A 451 -8.96 19.12 -13.65
N ALA A 452 -7.81 19.18 -14.32
CA ALA A 452 -7.66 19.89 -15.58
C ALA A 452 -8.47 19.22 -16.70
N VAL A 453 -8.53 17.88 -16.75
CA VAL A 453 -9.38 17.16 -17.71
C VAL A 453 -10.85 17.53 -17.50
N ARG A 454 -11.33 17.48 -16.25
CA ARG A 454 -12.71 17.89 -15.91
C ARG A 454 -12.97 19.37 -16.19
N ALA A 455 -12.01 20.24 -15.86
CA ALA A 455 -12.10 21.67 -16.12
C ALA A 455 -12.15 21.98 -17.62
N HIS A 456 -11.38 21.26 -18.43
CA HIS A 456 -11.39 21.40 -19.88
C HIS A 456 -12.77 21.08 -20.48
N SER A 457 -13.39 19.96 -20.07
CA SER A 457 -14.77 19.64 -20.47
C SER A 457 -15.77 20.71 -20.00
N ALA A 458 -15.67 21.15 -18.76
CA ALA A 458 -16.55 22.20 -18.21
C ALA A 458 -16.35 23.57 -18.91
N GLN A 459 -15.16 23.86 -19.41
CA GLN A 459 -14.86 25.06 -20.18
C GLN A 459 -15.59 25.05 -21.53
N GLN A 460 -15.64 23.89 -22.21
CA GLN A 460 -16.38 23.71 -23.45
C GLN A 460 -17.90 23.83 -23.22
N GLU A 461 -18.43 23.19 -22.18
CA GLU A 461 -19.84 23.33 -21.79
C GLU A 461 -20.21 24.80 -21.51
N ALA A 462 -19.33 25.54 -20.82
CA ALA A 462 -19.54 26.95 -20.55
C ALA A 462 -19.52 27.81 -21.84
N LEU A 463 -18.64 27.49 -22.81
CA LEU A 463 -18.62 28.16 -24.11
C LEU A 463 -19.90 27.92 -24.91
N ASP A 464 -20.37 26.67 -24.93
CA ASP A 464 -21.57 26.29 -25.67
C ASP A 464 -22.83 26.89 -25.05
N ALA A 465 -22.89 26.98 -23.71
CA ALA A 465 -23.99 27.63 -22.98
C ALA A 465 -24.14 29.14 -23.27
N LEU A 466 -23.10 29.80 -23.79
CA LEU A 466 -23.18 31.20 -24.21
C LEU A 466 -23.86 31.36 -25.58
N ALA A 467 -23.90 30.30 -26.40
CA ALA A 467 -24.47 30.36 -27.73
C ALA A 467 -25.95 30.78 -27.70
N GLY A 468 -26.30 31.77 -28.52
CA GLY A 468 -27.67 32.31 -28.57
C GLY A 468 -28.03 33.30 -27.45
N HIS A 469 -27.13 33.55 -26.49
CA HIS A 469 -27.33 34.49 -25.38
C HIS A 469 -26.47 35.76 -25.47
N VAL A 470 -25.42 35.72 -26.28
CA VAL A 470 -24.46 36.80 -26.57
C VAL A 470 -24.35 37.04 -28.09
N GLY A 471 -23.65 38.10 -28.49
CA GLY A 471 -23.39 38.37 -29.91
C GLY A 471 -22.47 37.31 -30.56
N ALA A 472 -22.75 36.98 -31.82
CA ALA A 472 -22.04 35.91 -32.53
C ALA A 472 -20.57 36.24 -32.77
N ASP A 473 -20.24 37.50 -33.08
CA ASP A 473 -18.88 37.97 -33.30
C ASP A 473 -18.08 38.00 -31.99
N GLU A 474 -18.69 38.42 -30.89
CA GLU A 474 -18.11 38.37 -29.55
C GLU A 474 -17.81 36.93 -29.12
N LEU A 475 -18.73 35.99 -29.38
CA LEU A 475 -18.53 34.57 -29.09
C LEU A 475 -17.43 33.97 -29.97
N ALA A 476 -17.35 34.36 -31.25
CA ALA A 476 -16.27 33.93 -32.14
C ALA A 476 -14.90 34.42 -31.65
N ARG A 477 -14.81 35.65 -31.14
CA ARG A 477 -13.59 36.17 -30.49
C ARG A 477 -13.17 35.32 -29.28
N LEU A 478 -14.13 34.95 -28.41
CA LEU A 478 -13.83 34.07 -27.27
C LEU A 478 -13.37 32.68 -27.70
N ARG A 479 -13.95 32.10 -28.75
CA ARG A 479 -13.48 30.83 -29.35
C ARG A 479 -12.05 30.95 -29.89
N GLY A 480 -11.69 32.09 -30.48
CA GLY A 480 -10.32 32.36 -30.91
C GLY A 480 -9.32 32.50 -29.75
N VAL A 481 -9.74 33.10 -28.63
CA VAL A 481 -8.95 33.10 -27.38
C VAL A 481 -8.81 31.68 -26.84
N HIS A 482 -9.90 30.92 -26.76
CA HIS A 482 -9.90 29.53 -26.29
C HIS A 482 -8.91 28.66 -27.06
N ALA A 483 -8.93 28.70 -28.40
CA ALA A 483 -8.01 27.93 -29.24
C ALA A 483 -6.53 28.27 -28.99
N ARG A 484 -6.21 29.52 -28.63
CA ARG A 484 -4.84 29.91 -28.24
C ARG A 484 -4.49 29.47 -26.82
N LEU A 485 -5.45 29.49 -25.89
CA LEU A 485 -5.29 28.91 -24.55
C LEU A 485 -5.09 27.39 -24.59
N GLU A 486 -5.49 26.72 -25.67
CA GLU A 486 -5.21 25.30 -25.92
C GLU A 486 -3.81 25.02 -26.47
N SER A 487 -3.01 26.05 -26.76
CA SER A 487 -1.65 25.87 -27.29
C SER A 487 -0.72 25.23 -26.25
N PRO A 488 0.15 24.28 -26.64
CA PRO A 488 1.19 23.76 -25.76
C PRO A 488 2.24 24.83 -25.40
N GLU A 489 2.36 25.88 -26.21
CA GLU A 489 3.34 26.95 -26.03
C GLU A 489 2.84 28.03 -25.04
N PRO A 490 3.50 28.20 -23.87
CA PRO A 490 3.07 29.18 -22.86
C PRO A 490 3.09 30.62 -23.41
N GLN A 491 3.98 30.90 -24.37
CA GLN A 491 4.10 32.20 -25.04
C GLN A 491 2.89 32.54 -25.93
N VAL A 492 2.15 31.53 -26.39
CA VAL A 492 0.90 31.73 -27.15
C VAL A 492 -0.27 31.94 -26.18
N ARG A 493 -0.26 31.23 -25.04
CA ARG A 493 -1.31 31.34 -24.01
C ARG A 493 -1.26 32.67 -23.25
N ALA A 494 -0.08 33.16 -22.88
CA ALA A 494 0.10 34.41 -22.12
C ALA A 494 -0.66 35.62 -22.73
N PRO A 495 -0.47 36.01 -24.00
CA PRO A 495 -1.20 37.13 -24.59
C PRO A 495 -2.71 36.85 -24.72
N ALA A 496 -3.12 35.58 -24.84
CA ALA A 496 -4.54 35.22 -24.89
C ALA A 496 -5.23 35.48 -23.54
N TYR A 497 -4.53 35.32 -22.40
CA TYR A 497 -5.04 35.78 -21.10
C TYR A 497 -5.13 37.30 -21.02
N ASP A 498 -4.14 38.03 -21.53
CA ASP A 498 -4.14 39.51 -21.53
C ASP A 498 -5.35 40.09 -22.32
N GLU A 499 -5.81 39.40 -23.36
CA GLU A 499 -6.98 39.79 -24.16
C GLU A 499 -8.34 39.47 -23.50
N LEU A 500 -8.36 38.50 -22.57
CA LEU A 500 -9.58 37.92 -22.01
C LEU A 500 -10.49 38.96 -21.32
N PRO A 501 -9.99 39.94 -20.53
CA PRO A 501 -10.85 40.96 -19.93
C PRO A 501 -11.67 41.76 -20.94
N GLY A 502 -11.06 42.14 -22.07
CA GLY A 502 -11.73 42.89 -23.13
C GLY A 502 -12.82 42.07 -23.82
N VAL A 503 -12.55 40.77 -24.06
CA VAL A 503 -13.51 39.85 -24.65
C VAL A 503 -14.69 39.60 -23.70
N VAL A 504 -14.42 39.39 -22.41
CA VAL A 504 -15.46 39.22 -21.37
C VAL A 504 -16.33 40.49 -21.26
N ALA A 505 -15.74 41.67 -21.31
CA ALA A 505 -16.48 42.94 -21.31
C ALA A 505 -17.42 43.06 -22.52
N ALA A 506 -16.92 42.75 -23.72
CA ALA A 506 -17.71 42.79 -24.96
C ALA A 506 -18.87 41.78 -24.91
N LEU A 507 -18.63 40.57 -24.41
CA LEU A 507 -19.67 39.56 -24.23
C LEU A 507 -20.75 40.01 -23.24
N MET A 508 -20.36 40.53 -22.09
CA MET A 508 -21.29 41.08 -21.08
C MET A 508 -22.11 42.26 -21.61
N HIS A 509 -21.55 43.05 -22.54
CA HIS A 509 -22.28 44.15 -23.20
C HIS A 509 -23.27 43.63 -24.24
N SER A 510 -22.88 42.61 -25.02
CA SER A 510 -23.74 41.97 -26.04
C SER A 510 -24.81 41.04 -25.45
N ALA A 511 -24.71 40.69 -24.16
CA ALA A 511 -25.60 39.75 -23.50
C ALA A 511 -27.04 40.26 -23.46
N LYS A 512 -28.00 39.39 -23.81
CA LYS A 512 -29.43 39.71 -23.67
C LYS A 512 -29.77 40.00 -22.21
N THR A 513 -30.58 41.03 -21.95
CA THR A 513 -30.93 41.46 -20.59
C THR A 513 -31.47 40.33 -19.72
N ALA A 514 -32.32 39.47 -20.27
CA ALA A 514 -32.94 38.35 -19.56
C ALA A 514 -31.97 37.21 -19.19
N SER A 515 -30.81 37.10 -19.84
CA SER A 515 -29.82 36.04 -19.60
C SER A 515 -28.48 36.57 -19.07
N ARG A 516 -28.42 37.84 -18.64
CA ARG A 516 -27.17 38.51 -18.27
C ARG A 516 -26.45 37.86 -17.08
N ASP A 517 -27.20 37.41 -16.07
CA ASP A 517 -26.62 36.76 -14.89
C ASP A 517 -26.12 35.34 -15.21
N MET A 518 -26.86 34.61 -16.05
CA MET A 518 -26.42 33.31 -16.56
C MET A 518 -25.14 33.43 -17.40
N VAL A 519 -25.08 34.40 -18.31
CA VAL A 519 -23.86 34.71 -19.09
C VAL A 519 -22.69 35.01 -18.16
N ARG A 520 -22.91 35.83 -17.12
CA ARG A 520 -21.87 36.14 -16.13
C ARG A 520 -21.38 34.89 -15.39
N ALA A 521 -22.28 34.02 -14.95
CA ALA A 521 -21.94 32.78 -14.27
C ALA A 521 -21.13 31.82 -15.18
N HIS A 522 -21.51 31.69 -16.46
CA HIS A 522 -20.75 30.88 -17.41
C HIS A 522 -19.39 31.48 -17.76
N LEU A 523 -19.27 32.81 -17.85
CA LEU A 523 -17.97 33.47 -18.06
C LEU A 523 -17.06 33.30 -16.84
N HIS A 524 -17.59 33.41 -15.62
CA HIS A 524 -16.83 33.09 -14.40
C HIS A 524 -16.38 31.63 -14.40
N ALA A 525 -17.28 30.68 -14.71
CA ALA A 525 -16.92 29.27 -14.81
C ALA A 525 -15.82 29.04 -15.86
N TYR A 526 -15.96 29.62 -17.06
CA TYR A 526 -14.97 29.53 -18.14
C TYR A 526 -13.57 29.99 -17.68
N VAL A 527 -13.48 31.18 -17.07
CA VAL A 527 -12.20 31.75 -16.60
C VAL A 527 -11.61 30.88 -15.48
N ALA A 528 -12.41 30.50 -14.49
CA ALA A 528 -11.96 29.65 -13.39
C ALA A 528 -11.46 28.28 -13.86
N HIS A 529 -12.12 27.69 -14.86
CA HIS A 529 -11.69 26.42 -15.45
C HIS A 529 -10.42 26.56 -16.30
N ALA A 530 -10.25 27.67 -17.05
CA ALA A 530 -9.02 27.94 -17.79
C ALA A 530 -7.80 28.02 -16.86
N VAL A 531 -7.92 28.75 -15.74
CA VAL A 531 -6.84 28.85 -14.74
C VAL A 531 -6.51 27.51 -14.09
N ARG A 532 -7.50 26.64 -13.87
CA ARG A 532 -7.27 25.28 -13.35
C ARG A 532 -6.48 24.39 -14.33
N VAL A 533 -6.70 24.54 -15.64
CA VAL A 533 -5.90 23.85 -16.66
C VAL A 533 -4.46 24.38 -16.64
N GLU A 534 -4.27 25.70 -16.53
CA GLU A 534 -2.94 26.30 -16.43
C GLU A 534 -2.21 25.89 -15.14
N ARG A 535 -2.91 25.75 -14.01
CA ARG A 535 -2.34 25.24 -12.76
C ARG A 535 -1.71 23.86 -12.95
N ALA A 536 -2.41 22.95 -13.62
CA ALA A 536 -1.88 21.62 -13.90
C ALA A 536 -0.67 21.66 -14.85
N ALA A 537 -0.57 22.67 -15.72
CA ALA A 537 0.63 22.91 -16.53
C ALA A 537 1.84 23.23 -15.65
N VAL A 538 1.66 24.11 -14.65
CA VAL A 538 2.71 24.48 -13.68
C VAL A 538 3.14 23.28 -12.86
N ASP A 539 2.21 22.53 -12.27
CA ASP A 539 2.56 21.41 -11.39
C ASP A 539 3.33 20.31 -12.14
N ARG A 540 3.00 20.07 -13.42
CA ARG A 540 3.78 19.19 -14.31
C ARG A 540 5.16 19.75 -14.62
N ALA A 541 5.24 21.03 -14.95
CA ALA A 541 6.49 21.73 -15.22
C ALA A 541 7.44 21.68 -14.02
N ASP A 542 6.89 21.82 -12.81
CA ASP A 542 7.61 21.71 -11.55
C ASP A 542 8.12 20.28 -11.30
N GLY A 543 7.31 19.26 -11.60
CA GLY A 543 7.75 17.86 -11.57
C GLY A 543 8.96 17.60 -12.46
N GLU A 544 8.93 18.09 -13.71
CA GLU A 544 10.06 17.96 -14.64
C GLU A 544 11.27 18.79 -14.20
N ARG A 545 11.07 20.02 -13.72
CA ARG A 545 12.12 20.88 -13.15
C ARG A 545 12.84 20.16 -12.02
N LEU A 546 12.10 19.64 -11.02
CA LEU A 546 12.66 18.91 -9.88
C LEU A 546 13.37 17.62 -10.31
N ARG A 547 12.82 16.91 -11.31
CA ARG A 547 13.47 15.72 -11.89
C ARG A 547 14.83 16.06 -12.48
N ILE A 548 14.89 17.10 -13.32
CA ILE A 548 16.12 17.59 -13.95
C ILE A 548 17.11 18.05 -12.89
N GLU A 549 16.67 18.83 -11.89
CA GLU A 549 17.53 19.29 -10.80
C GLU A 549 18.16 18.14 -10.04
N ARG A 550 17.38 17.10 -9.71
CA ARG A 550 17.87 15.89 -9.05
C ARG A 550 18.86 15.12 -9.91
N GLU A 551 18.57 14.91 -11.19
CA GLU A 551 19.46 14.19 -12.12
C GLU A 551 20.76 14.95 -12.45
N ARG A 552 20.76 16.27 -12.21
CA ARG A 552 21.95 17.10 -12.36
C ARG A 552 22.86 17.06 -11.13
N MET A 553 22.38 16.64 -9.96
CA MET A 553 23.20 16.55 -8.76
C MET A 553 24.28 15.48 -8.95
N LEU A 554 25.54 15.91 -8.97
CA LEU A 554 26.70 15.01 -8.92
C LEU A 554 26.75 14.43 -7.51
N ALA A 555 26.90 13.10 -7.41
CA ALA A 555 26.82 12.28 -6.21
C ALA A 555 26.87 13.09 -4.89
N MET A 556 25.73 13.19 -4.20
CA MET A 556 25.69 13.80 -2.88
C MET A 556 26.61 13.01 -1.95
N LYS A 557 27.70 13.64 -1.48
CA LYS A 557 28.54 13.11 -0.41
C LYS A 557 27.83 13.26 0.95
N VAL A 558 26.58 12.81 1.07
CA VAL A 558 26.03 12.51 2.38
C VAL A 558 26.54 11.12 2.71
N SER A 559 27.41 11.02 3.72
CA SER A 559 27.95 9.75 4.21
C SER A 559 26.85 8.92 4.89
N VAL A 560 25.85 8.45 4.14
CA VAL A 560 25.01 7.34 4.56
C VAL A 560 25.43 6.15 3.72
N ALA A 561 26.23 5.27 4.31
CA ALA A 561 26.62 4.03 3.66
C ALA A 561 25.37 3.28 3.20
N GLY A 562 25.24 3.06 1.89
CA GLY A 562 24.05 2.53 1.21
C GLY A 562 23.74 1.06 1.53
N SER A 563 23.29 0.78 2.75
CA SER A 563 22.65 -0.49 3.12
C SER A 563 21.42 -0.23 3.99
N ALA A 564 20.35 -1.02 3.81
CA ALA A 564 19.14 -0.93 4.63
C ALA A 564 19.44 -0.90 6.15
N ARG A 565 20.47 -1.65 6.59
CA ARG A 565 20.95 -1.66 7.98
C ARG A 565 21.47 -0.31 8.48
N ALA A 566 22.21 0.43 7.65
CA ALA A 566 22.72 1.74 8.03
C ALA A 566 21.57 2.77 8.14
N GLY A 567 20.60 2.70 7.23
CA GLY A 567 19.38 3.50 7.31
C GLY A 567 18.57 3.21 8.58
N THR A 568 18.40 1.93 8.93
CA THR A 568 17.77 1.50 10.19
C THR A 568 18.54 2.03 11.40
N ALA A 569 19.88 1.91 11.43
CA ALA A 569 20.69 2.39 12.54
C ALA A 569 20.65 3.93 12.72
N GLU A 570 20.59 4.69 11.62
CA GLU A 570 20.38 6.14 11.67
C GLU A 570 18.99 6.48 12.22
N ARG A 571 17.94 5.88 11.66
CA ARG A 571 16.56 6.11 12.12
C ARG A 571 16.38 5.76 13.59
N GLN A 572 17.00 4.69 14.07
CA GLN A 572 16.99 4.33 15.49
C GLN A 572 17.72 5.32 16.37
N ARG A 573 18.90 5.82 15.95
CA ARG A 573 19.58 6.90 16.69
C ARG A 573 18.69 8.12 16.88
N VAL A 574 17.83 8.44 15.91
CA VAL A 574 16.85 9.53 16.05
C VAL A 574 15.82 9.25 17.13
N PHE A 575 15.26 8.03 17.18
CA PHE A 575 14.26 7.66 18.19
C PHE A 575 14.83 7.42 19.59
N GLU A 576 16.12 7.11 19.72
CA GLU A 576 16.74 6.79 21.02
C GLU A 576 17.30 8.01 21.76
N THR A 577 17.49 9.15 21.09
CA THR A 577 18.12 10.37 21.65
C THR A 577 17.11 11.37 22.24
N GLU A 578 15.89 10.93 22.54
CA GLU A 578 14.70 11.80 22.65
C GLU A 578 14.57 12.63 23.94
N ASP A 579 14.86 13.93 23.86
CA ASP A 579 14.08 14.98 24.53
C ASP A 579 13.13 15.63 23.49
N ALA A 580 11.87 15.90 23.85
CA ALA A 580 10.81 16.32 22.92
C ALA A 580 11.10 17.65 22.21
N LEU A 581 11.84 18.55 22.87
CA LEU A 581 12.30 19.81 22.30
C LEU A 581 13.45 19.60 21.30
N GLN A 582 14.39 18.72 21.62
CA GLN A 582 15.46 18.31 20.72
C GLN A 582 14.94 17.59 19.49
N ARG A 583 13.81 16.88 19.54
CA ARG A 583 13.16 16.30 18.35
C ARG A 583 12.74 17.36 17.33
N ARG A 584 12.03 18.40 17.79
CA ARG A 584 11.57 19.47 16.90
C ARG A 584 12.76 20.26 16.34
N LEU A 585 13.75 20.55 17.19
CA LEU A 585 14.97 21.25 16.77
C LEU A 585 15.83 20.40 15.85
N ALA A 586 16.04 19.11 16.12
CA ALA A 586 16.87 18.23 15.30
C ALA A 586 16.21 17.87 13.96
N VAL A 587 14.88 17.75 13.89
CA VAL A 587 14.19 17.57 12.60
C VAL A 587 14.28 18.85 11.78
N LEU A 588 14.10 20.03 12.38
CA LEU A 588 14.28 21.31 11.71
C LEU A 588 15.73 21.51 11.28
N ASP A 589 16.71 21.24 12.15
CA ASP A 589 18.14 21.36 11.86
C ASP A 589 18.56 20.35 10.80
N ARG A 590 18.06 19.11 10.81
CA ARG A 590 18.38 18.11 9.77
C ARG A 590 17.70 18.38 8.44
N ALA A 591 16.45 18.83 8.45
CA ALA A 591 15.76 19.26 7.24
C ALA A 591 16.48 20.48 6.65
N THR A 592 16.96 21.39 7.51
CA THR A 592 17.81 22.51 7.12
C THR A 592 19.15 22.02 6.59
N LEU A 593 19.85 21.10 7.27
CA LEU A 593 21.11 20.52 6.80
C LEU A 593 20.97 19.76 5.49
N LEU A 594 19.87 19.03 5.29
CA LEU A 594 19.58 18.33 4.04
C LEU A 594 19.26 19.35 2.93
N LYS A 595 18.45 20.37 3.21
CA LYS A 595 18.18 21.46 2.28
C LYS A 595 19.46 22.22 1.91
N ASP A 596 20.31 22.50 2.88
CA ASP A 596 21.61 23.13 2.69
C ASP A 596 22.53 22.23 1.88
N ALA A 597 22.58 20.92 2.17
CA ALA A 597 23.35 19.96 1.40
C ALA A 597 22.84 19.83 -0.05
N LEU A 598 21.53 19.84 -0.27
CA LEU A 598 20.91 19.86 -1.59
C LEU A 598 21.19 21.19 -2.31
N ALA A 599 21.14 22.31 -1.61
CA ALA A 599 21.43 23.63 -2.15
C ALA A 599 22.91 23.72 -2.58
N SER A 600 23.83 23.24 -1.73
CA SER A 600 25.28 23.24 -1.97
C SER A 600 25.79 22.09 -2.82
N ALA A 601 24.93 21.13 -3.21
CA ALA A 601 25.32 19.99 -4.03
C ALA A 601 25.88 20.46 -5.38
N GLU A 602 27.03 19.91 -5.77
CA GLU A 602 27.63 20.18 -7.07
C GLU A 602 26.69 19.64 -8.17
N ARG A 603 26.40 20.47 -9.18
CA ARG A 603 25.49 20.12 -10.27
C ARG A 603 26.21 20.17 -11.60
N ARG A 604 26.00 19.16 -12.44
CA ARG A 604 26.43 19.25 -13.84
C ARG A 604 25.65 20.37 -14.56
N PRO A 605 26.25 20.98 -15.60
CA PRO A 605 25.50 21.87 -16.47
C PRO A 605 24.29 21.13 -17.09
N PRO A 606 23.16 21.83 -17.31
CA PRO A 606 22.02 21.23 -17.97
C PRO A 606 22.38 20.94 -19.44
N THR A 607 21.84 19.85 -19.99
CA THR A 607 21.92 19.60 -21.43
C THR A 607 21.07 20.64 -22.19
N PRO A 608 21.28 20.83 -23.50
CA PRO A 608 20.44 21.74 -24.29
C PRO A 608 18.95 21.39 -24.24
N GLU A 609 18.60 20.12 -24.08
CA GLU A 609 17.23 19.66 -23.91
C GLU A 609 16.66 20.02 -22.54
N GLU A 610 17.41 19.72 -21.47
CA GLU A 610 17.03 20.10 -20.11
C GLU A 610 16.87 21.61 -19.96
N LEU A 611 17.75 22.41 -20.59
CA LEU A 611 17.65 23.86 -20.56
C LEU A 611 16.37 24.35 -21.24
N ARG A 612 15.93 23.72 -22.34
CA ARG A 612 14.64 24.04 -22.97
C ARG A 612 13.49 23.75 -22.02
N THR A 613 13.48 22.60 -21.36
CA THR A 613 12.45 22.23 -20.39
C THR A 613 12.40 23.20 -19.20
N LEU A 614 13.55 23.61 -18.67
CA LEU A 614 13.62 24.58 -17.57
C LEU A 614 13.08 25.96 -17.96
N VAL A 615 13.46 26.48 -19.14
CA VAL A 615 12.94 27.77 -19.65
C VAL A 615 11.44 27.67 -19.97
N TRP A 616 10.99 26.54 -20.50
CA TRP A 616 9.58 26.28 -20.72
C TRP A 616 8.80 26.28 -19.39
N ALA A 617 9.34 25.66 -18.34
CA ALA A 617 8.74 25.63 -17.02
C ALA A 617 8.60 27.04 -16.40
N GLU A 618 9.66 27.85 -16.46
CA GLU A 618 9.64 29.25 -16.02
C GLU A 618 8.58 30.08 -16.76
N ARG A 619 8.44 29.88 -18.08
CA ARG A 619 7.41 30.56 -18.89
C ARG A 619 6.01 30.09 -18.55
N THR A 620 5.81 28.80 -18.28
CA THR A 620 4.52 28.26 -17.82
C THR A 620 4.11 28.87 -16.48
N GLU A 621 5.05 28.97 -15.52
CA GLU A 621 4.84 29.63 -14.23
C GLU A 621 4.45 31.11 -14.41
N ALA A 622 5.17 31.85 -15.26
CA ALA A 622 4.85 33.23 -15.58
C ALA A 622 3.46 33.40 -16.25
N THR A 623 3.08 32.48 -17.13
CA THR A 623 1.74 32.47 -17.75
C THR A 623 0.65 32.19 -16.72
N PHE A 624 0.88 31.29 -15.76
CA PHE A 624 -0.06 31.04 -14.67
C PHE A 624 -0.27 32.26 -13.78
N HIS A 625 0.79 32.98 -13.41
CA HIS A 625 0.67 34.24 -12.67
C HIS A 625 -0.21 35.25 -13.41
N ARG A 626 0.01 35.43 -14.72
CA ARG A 626 -0.87 36.30 -15.55
C ARG A 626 -2.31 35.82 -15.55
N ALA A 627 -2.53 34.52 -15.70
CA ALA A 627 -3.87 33.93 -15.70
C ALA A 627 -4.60 34.18 -14.37
N THR A 628 -3.90 34.05 -13.23
CA THR A 628 -4.46 34.35 -11.91
C THR A 628 -4.72 35.84 -11.69
N ASP A 629 -3.85 36.73 -12.19
CA ASP A 629 -4.06 38.18 -12.12
C ASP A 629 -5.29 38.60 -12.93
N VAL A 630 -5.43 38.06 -14.14
CA VAL A 630 -6.59 38.28 -15.01
C VAL A 630 -7.88 37.76 -14.38
N GLN A 631 -7.85 36.57 -13.78
CA GLN A 631 -9.00 36.03 -13.04
C GLN A 631 -9.36 36.94 -11.86
N GLY A 632 -8.38 37.39 -11.08
CA GLY A 632 -8.57 38.32 -9.97
C GLY A 632 -9.24 39.61 -10.41
N ALA A 633 -8.70 40.26 -11.45
CA ALA A 633 -9.25 41.52 -11.98
C ALA A 633 -10.68 41.36 -12.52
N LEU A 634 -10.98 40.23 -13.17
CA LEU A 634 -12.32 39.92 -13.65
C LEU A 634 -13.29 39.68 -12.48
N ASN A 635 -12.85 38.96 -11.45
CA ASN A 635 -13.63 38.67 -10.25
C ASN A 635 -13.86 39.91 -9.39
N ASP A 636 -12.93 40.85 -9.32
CA ASP A 636 -13.12 42.12 -8.61
C ASP A 636 -14.00 43.12 -9.39
N GLY A 637 -14.13 42.92 -10.70
CA GLY A 637 -14.85 43.80 -11.61
C GLY A 637 -16.12 43.18 -12.21
N LEU A 638 -16.03 42.77 -13.47
CA LEU A 638 -17.18 42.34 -14.28
C LEU A 638 -17.87 41.08 -13.76
N LEU A 639 -17.20 40.28 -12.93
CA LEU A 639 -17.72 39.02 -12.41
C LEU A 639 -17.99 39.05 -10.90
N ALA A 640 -17.82 40.20 -10.24
CA ALA A 640 -17.91 40.35 -8.78
C ALA A 640 -19.23 39.93 -8.12
N THR A 641 -20.32 39.85 -8.90
CA THR A 641 -21.61 39.39 -8.38
C THR A 641 -21.74 37.86 -8.32
N VAL A 642 -20.76 37.11 -8.83
CA VAL A 642 -20.71 35.66 -8.69
C VAL A 642 -20.08 35.35 -7.34
N ASP A 643 -20.80 34.62 -6.49
CA ASP A 643 -20.27 34.15 -5.22
C ASP A 643 -19.24 33.03 -5.46
N PRO A 644 -17.94 33.25 -5.16
CA PRO A 644 -16.90 32.26 -5.40
C PRO A 644 -17.04 31.03 -4.50
N VAL A 645 -17.55 31.18 -3.27
CA VAL A 645 -17.76 30.08 -2.33
C VAL A 645 -18.91 29.20 -2.81
N ALA A 646 -20.02 29.80 -3.24
CA ALA A 646 -21.13 29.08 -3.86
C ALA A 646 -20.70 28.33 -5.13
N PHE A 647 -19.87 28.96 -5.99
CA PHE A 647 -19.32 28.31 -7.18
C PHE A 647 -18.48 27.08 -6.83
N LEU A 648 -17.59 27.18 -5.84
CA LEU A 648 -16.76 26.05 -5.39
C LEU A 648 -17.59 24.93 -4.76
N HIS A 649 -18.62 25.25 -3.97
CA HIS A 649 -19.55 24.27 -3.44
C HIS A 649 -20.32 23.56 -4.54
N GLU A 650 -20.78 24.28 -5.56
CA GLU A 650 -21.49 23.70 -6.70
C GLU A 650 -20.59 22.79 -7.54
N ASP A 651 -19.35 23.21 -7.79
CA ASP A 651 -18.35 22.40 -8.50
C ASP A 651 -18.04 21.10 -7.72
N ARG A 652 -17.83 21.19 -6.40
CA ARG A 652 -17.66 20.01 -5.54
C ARG A 652 -18.91 19.13 -5.55
N ARG A 653 -20.11 19.70 -5.46
CA ARG A 653 -21.38 18.96 -5.48
C ARG A 653 -21.53 18.17 -6.78
N ARG A 654 -21.25 18.79 -7.93
CA ARG A 654 -21.28 18.12 -9.25
C ARG A 654 -20.26 16.98 -9.34
N LYS A 655 -19.04 17.20 -8.86
CA LYS A 655 -18.00 16.17 -8.78
C LYS A 655 -18.45 14.99 -7.91
N VAL A 656 -18.89 15.24 -6.67
CA VAL A 656 -19.34 14.23 -5.72
C VAL A 656 -20.55 13.45 -6.26
N ALA A 657 -21.50 14.13 -6.90
CA ALA A 657 -22.65 13.48 -7.54
C ALA A 657 -22.21 12.54 -8.67
N ALA A 658 -21.28 12.97 -9.53
CA ALA A 658 -20.74 12.13 -10.61
C ALA A 658 -19.93 10.92 -10.08
N GLU A 659 -19.16 11.10 -9.00
CA GLU A 659 -18.45 10.00 -8.33
C GLU A 659 -19.41 9.01 -7.66
N THR A 660 -20.47 9.52 -7.03
CA THR A 660 -21.51 8.69 -6.39
C THR A 660 -22.25 7.86 -7.43
N ALA A 661 -22.73 8.48 -8.52
CA ALA A 661 -23.42 7.76 -9.60
C ALA A 661 -22.54 6.69 -10.24
N TRP A 662 -21.25 6.97 -10.43
CA TRP A 662 -20.29 5.96 -10.89
C TRP A 662 -20.12 4.82 -9.88
N ALA A 663 -19.95 5.14 -8.59
CA ALA A 663 -19.73 4.14 -7.55
C ALA A 663 -20.93 3.21 -7.35
N GLU A 664 -22.15 3.72 -7.52
CA GLU A 664 -23.39 2.92 -7.48
C GLU A 664 -23.47 1.88 -8.61
N GLY A 665 -22.98 2.25 -9.81
CA GLY A 665 -22.90 1.34 -10.96
C GLY A 665 -21.65 0.45 -10.98
N ALA A 666 -20.59 0.79 -10.24
CA ALA A 666 -19.31 0.10 -10.32
C ALA A 666 -19.36 -1.32 -9.70
N GLN A 667 -18.56 -2.23 -10.27
CA GLN A 667 -18.27 -3.50 -9.60
C GLN A 667 -17.50 -3.23 -8.31
N ARG A 668 -17.94 -3.81 -7.19
CA ARG A 668 -17.27 -3.59 -5.91
C ARG A 668 -15.85 -4.16 -5.87
N GLU A 669 -15.62 -5.30 -6.53
CA GLU A 669 -14.38 -6.07 -6.39
C GLU A 669 -13.35 -5.77 -7.51
N SER A 670 -12.06 -5.84 -7.15
CA SER A 670 -10.94 -5.69 -8.08
C SER A 670 -10.87 -6.83 -9.11
N GLY A 671 -10.03 -6.70 -10.14
CA GLY A 671 -9.78 -7.77 -11.12
C GLY A 671 -8.86 -8.89 -10.63
N ALA A 672 -8.50 -8.93 -9.35
CA ALA A 672 -7.51 -9.87 -8.83
C ALA A 672 -8.06 -11.30 -8.66
N GLY A 673 -7.21 -12.31 -8.92
CA GLY A 673 -7.47 -13.71 -8.58
C GLY A 673 -8.74 -14.29 -9.22
N ARG A 674 -8.87 -14.17 -10.54
CA ARG A 674 -10.06 -14.60 -11.28
C ARG A 674 -9.91 -16.02 -11.80
N VAL A 675 -10.96 -16.83 -11.68
CA VAL A 675 -11.07 -18.17 -12.29
C VAL A 675 -12.39 -18.24 -13.04
N MET A 676 -12.37 -18.76 -14.26
CA MET A 676 -13.54 -18.93 -15.11
C MET A 676 -13.49 -20.31 -15.75
N VAL A 677 -14.65 -20.95 -15.82
CA VAL A 677 -14.87 -22.19 -16.58
C VAL A 677 -15.89 -21.88 -17.68
N ALA A 678 -15.57 -22.28 -18.91
CA ALA A 678 -16.43 -22.12 -20.07
C ALA A 678 -16.71 -23.47 -20.73
N LEU A 679 -17.90 -23.62 -21.28
CA LEU A 679 -18.21 -24.68 -22.23
C LEU A 679 -18.39 -24.04 -23.60
N GLY A 680 -17.78 -24.63 -24.63
CA GLY A 680 -17.89 -24.12 -25.99
C GLY A 680 -17.80 -25.22 -27.04
N VAL A 681 -18.04 -24.86 -28.29
CA VAL A 681 -17.90 -25.74 -29.45
C VAL A 681 -16.83 -25.17 -30.36
N ASP A 682 -16.01 -26.03 -30.96
CA ASP A 682 -15.01 -25.65 -31.96
C ASP A 682 -15.33 -26.33 -33.30
N PHE A 683 -15.03 -25.64 -34.39
CA PHE A 683 -15.35 -26.05 -35.76
C PHE A 683 -14.07 -26.14 -36.60
N PRO A 684 -13.22 -27.16 -36.35
CA PRO A 684 -11.98 -27.37 -37.10
C PRO A 684 -12.26 -27.64 -38.58
N GLU A 685 -11.39 -27.13 -39.46
CA GLU A 685 -11.52 -27.31 -40.90
C GLU A 685 -11.45 -28.80 -41.30
N GLY A 686 -12.43 -29.26 -42.08
CA GLY A 686 -12.50 -30.65 -42.54
C GLY A 686 -12.87 -31.69 -41.47
N ALA A 687 -13.29 -31.28 -40.27
CA ALA A 687 -13.67 -32.18 -39.18
C ALA A 687 -15.03 -31.79 -38.54
N ALA A 688 -15.61 -32.73 -37.78
CA ALA A 688 -16.86 -32.50 -37.07
C ALA A 688 -16.68 -31.47 -35.94
N ALA A 689 -17.76 -30.75 -35.63
CA ALA A 689 -17.82 -29.87 -34.47
C ALA A 689 -17.49 -30.65 -33.19
N ARG A 690 -16.64 -30.07 -32.34
CA ARG A 690 -16.18 -30.72 -31.09
C ARG A 690 -16.43 -29.83 -29.89
N THR A 691 -16.90 -30.43 -28.79
CA THR A 691 -17.10 -29.72 -27.53
C THR A 691 -15.77 -29.51 -26.81
N LEU A 692 -15.54 -28.30 -26.31
CA LEU A 692 -14.38 -27.90 -25.54
C LEU A 692 -14.79 -27.39 -24.16
N VAL A 693 -13.91 -27.61 -23.18
CA VAL A 693 -13.98 -27.00 -21.85
C VAL A 693 -12.87 -25.96 -21.78
N GLY A 694 -13.23 -24.69 -21.60
CA GLY A 694 -12.32 -23.60 -21.32
C GLY A 694 -12.07 -23.46 -19.82
N LEU A 695 -10.82 -23.30 -19.41
CA LEU A 695 -10.43 -22.90 -18.06
C LEU A 695 -9.57 -21.64 -18.17
N ARG A 696 -10.05 -20.52 -17.66
CA ARG A 696 -9.29 -19.28 -17.58
C ARG A 696 -8.95 -18.95 -16.14
N THR A 697 -7.72 -18.53 -15.89
CA THR A 697 -7.23 -18.10 -14.58
C THR A 697 -6.39 -16.85 -14.75
N ALA A 698 -6.58 -15.84 -13.91
CA ALA A 698 -5.79 -14.62 -13.94
C ALA A 698 -5.31 -14.22 -12.55
N GLY A 699 -4.04 -13.83 -12.46
CA GLY A 699 -3.53 -13.15 -11.27
C GLY A 699 -4.18 -11.76 -11.13
N MET A 700 -4.26 -11.03 -12.24
CA MET A 700 -5.02 -9.78 -12.37
C MET A 700 -5.63 -9.72 -13.78
N ALA A 701 -6.91 -9.37 -13.87
CA ALA A 701 -7.60 -9.11 -15.13
C ALA A 701 -8.57 -7.93 -14.98
N GLU A 702 -8.12 -6.76 -15.44
CA GLU A 702 -8.95 -5.56 -15.54
C GLU A 702 -8.93 -5.05 -16.97
N ALA A 703 -10.08 -5.10 -17.63
CA ALA A 703 -10.21 -4.73 -19.03
C ALA A 703 -10.55 -3.25 -19.19
N LEU A 704 -10.21 -2.66 -20.35
CA LEU A 704 -10.56 -1.28 -20.68
C LEU A 704 -12.07 -1.05 -20.52
N GLY A 705 -12.45 0.03 -19.85
CA GLY A 705 -13.82 0.42 -19.54
C GLY A 705 -14.49 -0.35 -18.41
N ASP A 706 -13.80 -1.25 -17.72
CA ASP A 706 -14.31 -1.85 -16.49
C ASP A 706 -14.40 -0.79 -15.38
N ALA A 707 -15.62 -0.52 -14.90
CA ALA A 707 -15.82 0.32 -13.73
C ALA A 707 -15.72 -0.54 -12.47
N ARG A 708 -14.61 -0.40 -11.73
CA ARG A 708 -14.37 -1.12 -10.46
C ARG A 708 -14.09 -0.14 -9.32
N LEU A 709 -14.80 -0.31 -8.21
CA LEU A 709 -14.66 0.52 -7.02
C LEU A 709 -13.26 0.38 -6.41
N HIS A 710 -12.78 -0.85 -6.27
CA HIS A 710 -11.43 -1.17 -5.78
C HIS A 710 -10.41 -1.40 -6.90
N GLY A 711 -10.77 -1.26 -8.18
CA GLY A 711 -9.88 -1.57 -9.32
C GLY A 711 -9.17 -0.34 -9.89
N PHE A 712 -8.68 -0.42 -11.12
CA PHE A 712 -7.96 0.61 -11.84
C PHE A 712 -8.91 1.67 -12.41
N GLN A 713 -8.36 2.74 -12.98
CA GLN A 713 -9.15 3.68 -13.75
C GLN A 713 -9.72 2.98 -15.00
N PRO A 714 -10.98 3.22 -15.38
CA PRO A 714 -11.60 2.59 -16.56
C PRO A 714 -10.86 2.86 -17.88
N SER A 715 -10.04 3.91 -17.93
CA SER A 715 -9.21 4.25 -19.07
C SER A 715 -8.01 3.32 -19.26
N SER A 716 -7.71 2.44 -18.30
CA SER A 716 -6.53 1.60 -18.29
C SER A 716 -6.88 0.12 -18.12
N GLU A 717 -6.12 -0.74 -18.78
CA GLU A 717 -6.20 -2.20 -18.69
C GLU A 717 -4.90 -2.74 -18.08
N LEU A 718 -5.06 -3.74 -17.23
CA LEU A 718 -3.96 -4.51 -16.67
C LEU A 718 -4.30 -6.00 -16.69
N ARG A 719 -3.45 -6.78 -17.35
CA ARG A 719 -3.53 -8.25 -17.40
C ARG A 719 -2.23 -8.84 -16.90
N VAL A 720 -2.29 -9.67 -15.87
CA VAL A 720 -1.12 -10.32 -15.29
C VAL A 720 -1.40 -11.79 -15.03
N LEU A 721 -0.56 -12.65 -15.60
CA LEU A 721 -0.72 -14.11 -15.54
C LEU A 721 -2.15 -14.54 -15.94
N ASP A 722 -2.72 -13.86 -16.93
CA ASP A 722 -4.06 -14.12 -17.44
C ASP A 722 -3.98 -15.21 -18.51
N GLY A 723 -4.31 -16.44 -18.11
CA GLY A 723 -4.19 -17.63 -18.93
C GLY A 723 -5.52 -18.31 -19.20
N GLU A 724 -5.71 -18.80 -20.41
CA GLU A 724 -6.88 -19.54 -20.87
C GLU A 724 -6.44 -20.88 -21.51
N LEU A 725 -7.03 -21.99 -21.06
CA LEU A 725 -6.78 -23.34 -21.54
C LEU A 725 -8.06 -23.90 -22.16
N PHE A 726 -7.97 -24.44 -23.37
CA PHE A 726 -9.06 -25.16 -24.02
C PHE A 726 -8.77 -26.66 -24.05
N LEU A 727 -9.65 -27.43 -23.41
CA LEU A 727 -9.52 -28.85 -23.19
C LEU A 727 -10.56 -29.62 -24.00
N LEU A 728 -10.14 -30.66 -24.71
CA LEU A 728 -11.03 -31.65 -25.30
C LEU A 728 -11.34 -32.74 -24.27
N PRO A 729 -12.60 -32.92 -23.85
CA PRO A 729 -12.99 -33.99 -22.95
C PRO A 729 -12.74 -35.35 -23.60
N ARG A 730 -12.04 -36.24 -22.90
CA ARG A 730 -11.85 -37.64 -23.30
C ARG A 730 -11.75 -38.51 -22.04
N TRP A 731 -11.99 -39.81 -22.18
CA TRP A 731 -11.73 -40.76 -21.10
C TRP A 731 -10.22 -40.77 -20.78
N GLY A 732 -9.85 -40.47 -19.53
CA GLY A 732 -8.46 -40.25 -19.09
C GLY A 732 -8.10 -38.77 -18.93
N LEU A 733 -6.81 -38.43 -19.07
CA LEU A 733 -6.36 -37.03 -18.97
C LEU A 733 -6.87 -36.20 -20.16
N PRO A 734 -7.53 -35.05 -19.97
CA PRO A 734 -8.04 -34.23 -21.06
C PRO A 734 -6.91 -33.78 -21.99
N LYS A 735 -7.20 -33.65 -23.29
CA LYS A 735 -6.21 -33.16 -24.26
C LYS A 735 -6.27 -31.63 -24.32
N VAL A 736 -5.16 -30.95 -24.06
CA VAL A 736 -5.04 -29.50 -24.30
C VAL A 736 -5.01 -29.25 -25.80
N VAL A 737 -6.03 -28.58 -26.32
CA VAL A 737 -6.15 -28.19 -27.74
C VAL A 737 -5.46 -26.87 -27.99
N ALA A 738 -5.58 -25.94 -27.03
CA ALA A 738 -4.90 -24.68 -27.07
C ALA A 738 -4.68 -24.12 -25.67
N SER A 739 -3.63 -23.32 -25.54
CA SER A 739 -3.36 -22.51 -24.38
C SER A 739 -3.01 -21.09 -24.78
N ASP A 740 -3.31 -20.17 -23.90
CA ASP A 740 -3.09 -18.75 -24.07
C ASP A 740 -2.69 -18.19 -22.72
N LEU A 741 -1.59 -17.45 -22.60
CA LEU A 741 -1.13 -16.89 -21.34
C LEU A 741 -0.53 -15.52 -21.59
N THR A 742 -1.21 -14.49 -21.11
CA THR A 742 -0.67 -13.13 -21.02
C THR A 742 0.17 -13.05 -19.75
N LEU A 743 1.48 -12.87 -19.93
CA LEU A 743 2.41 -12.73 -18.80
C LEU A 743 2.22 -11.38 -18.13
N LEU A 744 2.23 -10.32 -18.93
CA LEU A 744 1.99 -8.93 -18.55
C LEU A 744 1.43 -8.18 -19.76
N GLY A 745 0.32 -7.48 -19.56
CA GLY A 745 -0.26 -6.57 -20.53
C GLY A 745 -0.73 -5.30 -19.85
N TYR A 746 -0.40 -4.15 -20.43
CA TYR A 746 -0.89 -2.85 -20.00
C TYR A 746 -1.33 -2.05 -21.22
N ARG A 747 -2.51 -1.44 -21.14
CA ARG A 747 -3.02 -0.54 -22.19
C ARG A 747 -3.68 0.65 -21.51
N THR A 748 -3.59 1.82 -22.11
CA THR A 748 -4.26 3.02 -21.62
C THR A 748 -4.81 3.85 -22.76
N LEU A 749 -6.01 4.38 -22.57
CA LEU A 749 -6.70 5.31 -23.46
C LEU A 749 -6.56 6.77 -22.98
N LEU A 750 -5.84 6.99 -21.87
CA LEU A 750 -5.53 8.33 -21.40
C LEU A 750 -4.66 9.05 -22.42
N ARG A 751 -5.04 10.29 -22.71
CA ARG A 751 -4.39 11.18 -23.66
C ARG A 751 -4.06 12.48 -22.95
N GLU A 752 -3.00 13.15 -23.39
CA GLU A 752 -2.69 14.45 -22.86
C GLU A 752 -3.64 15.51 -23.43
N LEU A 753 -4.01 16.47 -22.56
CA LEU A 753 -4.76 17.65 -22.99
C LEU A 753 -3.96 18.44 -24.02
N PRO A 754 -4.61 19.18 -24.95
CA PRO A 754 -3.92 19.95 -25.99
C PRO A 754 -2.74 20.80 -25.48
N GLN A 755 -2.88 21.40 -24.30
CA GLN A 755 -1.88 22.24 -23.64
C GLN A 755 -0.63 21.48 -23.16
N PHE A 756 -0.69 20.16 -23.07
CA PHE A 756 0.36 19.29 -22.53
C PHE A 756 0.97 18.37 -23.60
N ARG A 757 0.66 18.59 -24.89
CA ARG A 757 1.17 17.75 -25.98
C ARG A 757 2.48 18.29 -26.51
N ASP A 758 3.53 17.48 -26.43
CA ASP A 758 4.82 17.75 -27.06
C ASP A 758 4.89 17.17 -28.48
N SER A 759 4.12 16.10 -28.72
CA SER A 759 4.11 15.38 -29.98
C SER A 759 2.71 14.86 -30.34
N PHE A 760 2.59 14.37 -31.58
CA PHE A 760 1.38 13.67 -32.01
C PHE A 760 1.09 12.42 -31.18
N TRP A 761 2.12 11.75 -30.64
CA TRP A 761 1.94 10.54 -29.83
C TRP A 761 1.17 10.80 -28.53
N ASP A 762 1.26 12.02 -27.97
CA ASP A 762 0.56 12.39 -26.73
C ASP A 762 -0.95 12.55 -26.92
N SER A 763 -1.39 12.60 -28.18
CA SER A 763 -2.81 12.56 -28.55
C SER A 763 -3.38 11.13 -28.65
N LEU A 764 -2.53 10.12 -28.50
CA LEU A 764 -2.87 8.71 -28.60
C LEU A 764 -2.72 8.03 -27.23
N GLY A 765 -3.56 7.03 -26.98
CA GLY A 765 -3.28 6.03 -25.97
C GLY A 765 -2.15 5.10 -26.44
N TRP A 766 -1.73 4.19 -25.57
CA TRP A 766 -0.73 3.19 -25.94
C TRP A 766 -0.94 1.89 -25.16
N GLY A 767 -0.33 0.83 -25.64
CA GLY A 767 -0.34 -0.45 -24.96
C GLY A 767 0.84 -1.34 -25.32
N ALA A 768 1.21 -2.22 -24.38
CA ALA A 768 2.20 -3.25 -24.57
C ALA A 768 1.73 -4.55 -23.93
N GLU A 769 2.01 -5.69 -24.58
CA GLU A 769 1.62 -7.00 -24.08
C GLU A 769 2.69 -8.04 -24.40
N ALA A 770 3.00 -8.89 -23.41
CA ALA A 770 3.83 -10.08 -23.55
C ALA A 770 2.99 -11.35 -23.31
N ARG A 771 3.06 -12.29 -24.24
CA ARG A 771 2.14 -13.43 -24.32
C ARG A 771 2.83 -14.70 -24.78
N VAL A 772 2.37 -15.84 -24.26
CA VAL A 772 2.78 -17.19 -24.67
C VAL A 772 1.53 -18.00 -24.99
N ALA A 773 1.50 -18.69 -26.13
CA ALA A 773 0.34 -19.44 -26.58
C ALA A 773 0.74 -20.77 -27.24
N SER A 774 -0.13 -21.76 -27.13
CA SER A 774 -0.05 -23.05 -27.81
C SER A 774 -1.34 -23.33 -28.59
N SER A 775 -1.24 -23.91 -29.77
CA SER A 775 -2.41 -24.32 -30.56
C SER A 775 -2.08 -25.53 -31.42
N ASP A 776 -2.88 -26.58 -31.32
CA ASP A 776 -2.76 -27.78 -32.17
C ASP A 776 -3.07 -27.51 -33.65
N ALA A 777 -3.71 -26.38 -33.96
CA ALA A 777 -4.06 -26.00 -35.32
C ALA A 777 -3.04 -25.07 -36.00
N ARG A 778 -2.06 -24.55 -35.24
CA ARG A 778 -0.96 -23.79 -35.84
C ARG A 778 0.04 -24.74 -36.48
N LEU A 779 0.62 -24.32 -37.61
CA LEU A 779 1.75 -25.03 -38.23
C LEU A 779 2.93 -25.17 -37.25
N LEU A 780 3.24 -24.07 -36.55
CA LEU A 780 4.17 -24.05 -35.42
C LEU A 780 3.37 -23.91 -34.12
N ARG A 781 3.31 -25.00 -33.35
CA ARG A 781 2.39 -25.20 -32.23
C ARG A 781 2.53 -24.14 -31.16
N TYR A 782 3.75 -23.76 -30.81
CA TYR A 782 4.03 -22.82 -29.73
C TYR A 782 4.46 -21.47 -30.25
N ARG A 783 4.08 -20.42 -29.52
CA ARG A 783 4.44 -19.04 -29.81
C ARG A 783 4.65 -18.24 -28.53
N ALA A 784 5.66 -17.39 -28.55
CA ALA A 784 5.86 -16.31 -27.60
C ALA A 784 5.86 -15.01 -28.39
N SER A 785 5.16 -13.99 -27.92
CA SER A 785 5.06 -12.71 -28.61
C SER A 785 5.12 -11.53 -27.66
N VAL A 786 5.71 -10.46 -28.14
CA VAL A 786 5.68 -9.13 -27.52
C VAL A 786 5.10 -8.17 -28.56
N GLN A 787 4.13 -7.36 -28.15
CA GLN A 787 3.52 -6.34 -28.99
C GLN A 787 3.51 -4.99 -28.29
N ALA A 788 3.57 -3.94 -29.08
CA ALA A 788 3.37 -2.56 -28.64
C ALA A 788 2.51 -1.82 -29.68
N GLU A 789 1.52 -1.06 -29.25
CA GLU A 789 0.57 -0.35 -30.10
C GLU A 789 0.28 1.06 -29.59
N ALA A 790 0.07 2.00 -30.51
CA ALA A 790 -0.54 3.29 -30.22
C ALA A 790 -2.03 3.21 -30.53
N LEU A 791 -2.87 3.81 -29.69
CA LEU A 791 -4.32 3.66 -29.67
C LEU A 791 -4.99 5.01 -29.96
N MET A 792 -5.61 5.13 -31.13
CA MET A 792 -6.43 6.28 -31.50
C MET A 792 -7.86 6.08 -30.99
N VAL A 793 -8.33 6.96 -30.12
CA VAL A 793 -9.73 6.96 -29.65
C VAL A 793 -10.59 7.75 -30.64
N LEU A 794 -11.55 7.08 -31.27
CA LEU A 794 -12.45 7.66 -32.27
C LEU A 794 -13.73 8.24 -31.65
N ASP A 795 -14.20 7.61 -30.58
CA ASP A 795 -15.42 7.96 -29.86
C ASP A 795 -15.27 7.46 -28.43
N GLU A 796 -15.76 8.23 -27.47
CA GLU A 796 -15.81 7.85 -26.06
C GLU A 796 -16.96 8.56 -25.34
N ASP A 797 -17.29 8.08 -24.15
CA ASP A 797 -18.10 8.80 -23.18
C ASP A 797 -17.30 9.08 -21.89
N ALA A 798 -17.95 9.75 -20.94
CA ALA A 798 -17.36 9.98 -19.63
C ALA A 798 -17.01 8.64 -18.96
N ARG A 799 -15.74 8.49 -18.52
CA ARG A 799 -15.21 7.30 -17.85
C ARG A 799 -15.20 6.01 -18.70
N PHE A 800 -15.24 6.10 -20.02
CA PHE A 800 -15.01 4.96 -20.92
C PHE A 800 -16.01 3.79 -20.76
N SER A 801 -17.26 4.05 -20.37
CA SER A 801 -18.33 3.04 -20.46
C SER A 801 -18.65 2.69 -21.91
N ARG A 802 -18.46 3.63 -22.83
CA ARG A 802 -18.52 3.45 -24.28
C ARG A 802 -17.25 4.02 -24.89
N PHE A 803 -16.60 3.25 -25.76
CA PHE A 803 -15.50 3.76 -26.56
C PHE A 803 -15.31 2.97 -27.86
N THR A 804 -14.68 3.61 -28.84
CA THR A 804 -14.17 2.97 -30.05
C THR A 804 -12.73 3.40 -30.27
N THR A 805 -11.83 2.43 -30.42
CA THR A 805 -10.39 2.67 -30.56
C THR A 805 -9.82 1.87 -31.69
N VAL A 806 -8.92 2.48 -32.46
CA VAL A 806 -8.14 1.82 -33.50
C VAL A 806 -6.67 1.89 -33.11
N GLY A 807 -6.00 0.75 -33.11
CA GLY A 807 -4.58 0.66 -32.76
C GLY A 807 -3.70 0.36 -33.95
N VAL A 808 -2.50 0.94 -33.96
CA VAL A 808 -1.44 0.67 -34.92
C VAL A 808 -0.16 0.42 -34.14
N GLY A 809 0.52 -0.69 -34.44
CA GLY A 809 1.65 -1.13 -33.64
C GLY A 809 2.56 -2.13 -34.35
N GLY A 810 3.47 -2.70 -33.57
CA GLY A 810 4.37 -3.76 -33.97
C GLY A 810 4.16 -5.01 -33.14
N LEU A 811 4.44 -6.15 -33.75
CA LEU A 811 4.43 -7.47 -33.13
C LEU A 811 5.77 -8.14 -33.43
N ALA A 812 6.45 -8.60 -32.39
CA ALA A 812 7.57 -9.53 -32.49
C ALA A 812 7.13 -10.87 -31.88
N ALA A 813 7.43 -11.98 -32.55
CA ALA A 813 7.08 -13.30 -32.10
C ALA A 813 8.20 -14.31 -32.38
N VAL A 814 8.24 -15.36 -31.58
CA VAL A 814 9.05 -16.55 -31.85
C VAL A 814 8.09 -17.72 -31.86
N HIS A 815 8.05 -18.43 -32.98
CA HIS A 815 7.27 -19.64 -33.16
C HIS A 815 8.19 -20.85 -33.05
N TRP A 816 7.73 -21.92 -32.41
CA TRP A 816 8.53 -23.15 -32.35
C TRP A 816 7.69 -24.42 -32.30
N ASN A 817 8.33 -25.50 -32.74
CA ASN A 817 7.95 -26.90 -32.57
C ASN A 817 9.13 -27.65 -31.92
N ARG A 818 9.12 -29.00 -31.95
CA ARG A 818 10.23 -29.79 -31.39
C ARG A 818 11.57 -29.52 -32.09
N ASP A 819 11.55 -29.32 -33.40
CA ASP A 819 12.76 -29.32 -34.23
C ASP A 819 13.02 -27.99 -34.96
N VAL A 820 12.13 -27.01 -34.83
CA VAL A 820 12.16 -25.74 -35.58
C VAL A 820 11.84 -24.57 -34.66
N LEU A 821 12.62 -23.49 -34.78
CA LEU A 821 12.39 -22.21 -34.12
C LEU A 821 12.48 -21.09 -35.17
N THR A 822 11.40 -20.34 -35.33
CA THR A 822 11.23 -19.34 -36.38
C THR A 822 10.81 -18.00 -35.77
N PRO A 823 11.73 -17.03 -35.66
CA PRO A 823 11.38 -15.66 -35.32
C PRO A 823 10.47 -15.04 -36.38
N ALA A 824 9.58 -14.16 -35.96
CA ALA A 824 8.67 -13.42 -36.83
C ALA A 824 8.51 -11.98 -36.33
N ALA A 825 8.35 -11.03 -37.23
CA ALA A 825 8.03 -9.65 -36.87
C ALA A 825 7.17 -8.98 -37.95
N GLY A 826 6.33 -8.04 -37.55
CA GLY A 826 5.53 -7.26 -38.50
C GLY A 826 4.63 -6.24 -37.84
N PRO A 827 3.92 -5.43 -38.63
CA PRO A 827 2.96 -4.47 -38.10
C PRO A 827 1.72 -5.19 -37.54
N ARG A 828 0.97 -4.47 -36.72
CA ARG A 828 -0.24 -4.94 -36.08
C ARG A 828 -1.28 -3.83 -36.09
N LEU A 829 -2.49 -4.15 -36.53
CA LEU A 829 -3.66 -3.28 -36.47
C LEU A 829 -4.66 -3.86 -35.46
N SER A 830 -5.27 -3.01 -34.64
CA SER A 830 -6.31 -3.38 -33.69
C SER A 830 -7.54 -2.51 -33.85
N LEU A 831 -8.68 -3.08 -33.48
CA LEU A 831 -9.92 -2.37 -33.21
C LEU A 831 -10.43 -2.86 -31.86
N ALA A 832 -10.75 -1.95 -30.94
CA ALA A 832 -11.46 -2.30 -29.72
C ALA A 832 -12.64 -1.35 -29.53
N HIS A 833 -13.82 -1.92 -29.38
CA HIS A 833 -15.06 -1.21 -29.12
C HIS A 833 -15.72 -1.78 -27.87
N ARG A 834 -16.21 -0.88 -27.03
CA ARG A 834 -17.03 -1.20 -25.86
C ARG A 834 -18.29 -0.36 -25.89
N MET A 835 -19.39 -0.98 -25.52
CA MET A 835 -20.65 -0.30 -25.24
C MET A 835 -21.21 -0.83 -23.92
N GLY A 836 -21.28 0.03 -22.90
CA GLY A 836 -21.94 -0.26 -21.64
C GLY A 836 -23.43 -0.52 -21.83
N LEU A 837 -23.98 -1.43 -21.03
CA LEU A 837 -25.39 -1.77 -21.00
C LEU A 837 -26.03 -1.29 -19.69
N PHE A 838 -27.35 -1.39 -19.59
CA PHE A 838 -28.11 -0.95 -18.41
C PHE A 838 -27.70 -1.72 -17.14
N GLY A 839 -27.85 -1.05 -15.99
CA GLY A 839 -27.60 -1.64 -14.67
C GLY A 839 -26.14 -1.55 -14.24
N SER A 840 -25.53 -2.69 -13.97
CA SER A 840 -24.14 -2.77 -13.49
C SER A 840 -23.16 -2.27 -14.57
N GLY A 841 -22.12 -1.55 -14.17
CA GLY A 841 -20.98 -1.17 -15.02
C GLY A 841 -20.14 -2.36 -15.50
N ALA A 842 -20.46 -3.56 -15.03
CA ALA A 842 -19.99 -4.82 -15.60
C ALA A 842 -20.69 -5.19 -16.92
N ASN A 843 -21.91 -4.67 -17.15
CA ASN A 843 -22.72 -5.06 -18.27
C ASN A 843 -22.25 -4.34 -19.52
N ALA A 844 -21.87 -5.08 -20.56
CA ALA A 844 -21.33 -4.48 -21.77
C ALA A 844 -21.34 -5.42 -22.96
N VAL A 845 -21.24 -4.82 -24.15
CA VAL A 845 -20.81 -5.51 -25.37
C VAL A 845 -19.38 -5.06 -25.68
N ARG A 846 -18.49 -6.02 -25.91
CA ARG A 846 -17.10 -5.82 -26.29
C ARG A 846 -16.85 -6.45 -27.65
N LEU A 847 -16.25 -5.68 -28.54
CA LEU A 847 -15.76 -6.15 -29.83
C LEU A 847 -14.26 -5.86 -29.89
N GLU A 848 -13.45 -6.91 -30.01
CA GLU A 848 -12.02 -6.80 -30.21
C GLU A 848 -11.65 -7.45 -31.54
N ALA A 849 -10.89 -6.76 -32.39
CA ALA A 849 -10.33 -7.32 -33.60
C ALA A 849 -8.87 -6.93 -33.75
N ALA A 850 -8.09 -7.81 -34.37
CA ALA A 850 -6.68 -7.61 -34.62
C ALA A 850 -6.27 -8.23 -35.95
N TYR A 851 -5.33 -7.59 -36.64
CA TYR A 851 -4.72 -8.08 -37.87
C TYR A 851 -3.22 -7.85 -37.82
N ALA A 852 -2.44 -8.89 -38.08
CA ALA A 852 -0.99 -8.88 -37.98
C ALA A 852 -0.37 -9.65 -39.16
N PRO A 853 0.06 -8.96 -40.23
CA PRO A 853 0.95 -9.55 -41.21
C PRO A 853 2.37 -9.60 -40.63
N THR A 854 3.00 -10.77 -40.66
CA THR A 854 4.32 -11.01 -40.09
C THR A 854 5.25 -11.63 -41.11
N TRP A 855 6.51 -11.21 -41.06
CA TRP A 855 7.61 -11.83 -41.79
C TRP A 855 8.29 -12.85 -40.88
N ARG A 856 8.30 -14.12 -41.28
CA ARG A 856 8.97 -15.21 -40.57
C ARG A 856 10.36 -15.43 -41.17
N VAL A 857 11.36 -15.60 -40.32
CA VAL A 857 12.74 -15.84 -40.76
C VAL A 857 12.83 -17.17 -41.51
N GLY A 858 13.19 -17.13 -42.79
CA GLY A 858 13.26 -18.31 -43.67
C GLY A 858 12.09 -18.45 -44.63
N ASP A 859 11.00 -17.70 -44.43
CA ASP A 859 9.85 -17.71 -45.33
C ASP A 859 10.05 -16.73 -46.50
N THR A 860 9.60 -17.14 -47.69
CA THR A 860 9.54 -16.30 -48.90
C THR A 860 8.21 -15.55 -49.05
N HIS A 861 7.31 -15.68 -48.07
CA HIS A 861 5.94 -15.20 -48.10
C HIS A 861 5.58 -14.50 -46.78
N PHE A 862 4.56 -13.64 -46.80
CA PHE A 862 4.00 -13.07 -45.57
C PHE A 862 3.04 -14.06 -44.92
N THR A 863 3.14 -14.22 -43.60
CA THR A 863 2.07 -14.86 -42.83
C THR A 863 1.11 -13.80 -42.33
N HIS A 864 -0.17 -13.95 -42.64
CA HIS A 864 -1.21 -13.05 -42.19
C HIS A 864 -2.02 -13.70 -41.09
N GLU A 865 -2.16 -13.01 -39.97
CA GLU A 865 -3.02 -13.44 -38.88
C GLU A 865 -4.14 -12.41 -38.68
N ALA A 866 -5.39 -12.85 -38.61
CA ALA A 866 -6.51 -12.01 -38.23
C ALA A 866 -7.33 -12.68 -37.12
N GLY A 867 -7.84 -11.90 -36.18
CA GLY A 867 -8.72 -12.38 -35.13
C GLY A 867 -9.79 -11.36 -34.81
N ALA A 868 -10.99 -11.83 -34.51
CA ALA A 868 -12.07 -11.00 -33.99
C ALA A 868 -12.81 -11.75 -32.89
N ALA A 869 -13.23 -11.04 -31.85
CA ALA A 869 -14.01 -11.55 -30.75
C ALA A 869 -15.15 -10.57 -30.43
N LEU A 870 -16.36 -11.09 -30.33
CA LEU A 870 -17.53 -10.39 -29.82
C LEU A 870 -17.92 -11.05 -28.50
N GLN A 871 -18.02 -10.24 -27.44
CA GLN A 871 -18.35 -10.70 -26.10
C GLN A 871 -19.46 -9.84 -25.54
N LEU A 872 -20.54 -10.46 -25.09
CA LEU A 872 -21.55 -9.83 -24.25
C LEU A 872 -21.18 -10.11 -22.79
N GLU A 873 -21.45 -9.21 -21.87
CA GLU A 873 -21.21 -9.35 -20.43
C GLU A 873 -22.49 -8.92 -19.70
N VAL A 874 -23.08 -9.80 -18.89
CA VAL A 874 -24.33 -9.51 -18.15
C VAL A 874 -24.26 -9.99 -16.70
N TRP A 875 -24.19 -9.05 -15.76
CA TRP A 875 -24.20 -9.28 -14.32
C TRP A 875 -25.53 -9.89 -13.88
N LEU A 876 -25.47 -11.08 -13.30
CA LEU A 876 -26.64 -11.82 -12.82
C LEU A 876 -26.85 -11.70 -11.31
N GLY A 877 -25.84 -11.25 -10.55
CA GLY A 877 -25.94 -11.07 -9.10
C GLY A 877 -24.82 -11.74 -8.33
N ARG A 878 -25.10 -12.22 -7.11
CA ARG A 878 -24.14 -12.94 -6.27
C ARG A 878 -24.69 -14.31 -5.88
N ALA A 879 -23.82 -15.31 -5.85
CA ALA A 879 -24.08 -16.65 -5.31
C ALA A 879 -23.06 -16.94 -4.20
N GLY A 880 -23.46 -16.70 -2.94
CA GLY A 880 -22.54 -16.78 -1.80
C GLY A 880 -21.41 -15.75 -1.92
N PRO A 881 -20.12 -16.15 -1.81
CA PRO A 881 -18.99 -15.23 -1.93
C PRO A 881 -18.62 -14.89 -3.38
N PHE A 882 -19.30 -15.50 -4.37
CA PHE A 882 -18.97 -15.38 -5.78
C PHE A 882 -19.90 -14.40 -6.50
N GLY A 883 -19.31 -13.56 -7.36
CA GLY A 883 -20.03 -12.64 -8.22
C GLY A 883 -20.36 -13.27 -9.55
N VAL A 884 -21.64 -13.32 -9.91
CA VAL A 884 -22.17 -14.00 -11.08
C VAL A 884 -22.39 -13.05 -12.25
N LEU A 885 -21.85 -13.35 -13.42
CA LEU A 885 -22.03 -12.67 -14.70
C LEU A 885 -21.88 -13.71 -15.82
N LEU A 886 -22.51 -13.38 -16.93
CA LEU A 886 -22.69 -14.24 -18.09
C LEU A 886 -21.97 -13.58 -19.28
N THR A 887 -20.92 -14.23 -19.79
CA THR A 887 -20.09 -13.81 -20.93
C THR A 887 -20.21 -14.72 -22.15
N PRO A 888 -21.31 -14.66 -22.92
CA PRO A 888 -21.34 -15.25 -24.24
C PRO A 888 -20.27 -14.58 -25.10
N ARG A 889 -19.30 -15.39 -25.52
CA ARG A 889 -18.23 -14.97 -26.42
C ARG A 889 -18.37 -15.73 -27.74
N ALA A 890 -18.17 -15.04 -28.85
CA ALA A 890 -17.93 -15.63 -30.15
C ALA A 890 -16.58 -15.12 -30.64
N GLN A 891 -15.72 -16.01 -31.12
CA GLN A 891 -14.40 -15.62 -31.63
C GLN A 891 -14.18 -16.25 -33.01
N VAL A 892 -13.33 -15.62 -33.81
CA VAL A 892 -12.84 -16.12 -35.09
C VAL A 892 -11.36 -15.82 -35.14
N ARG A 893 -10.56 -16.78 -35.58
CA ARG A 893 -9.14 -16.62 -35.84
C ARG A 893 -8.87 -17.07 -37.27
N TRP A 894 -7.87 -16.50 -37.89
CA TRP A 894 -7.47 -16.82 -39.25
C TRP A 894 -5.96 -16.66 -39.36
N GLU A 895 -5.30 -17.63 -39.99
CA GLU A 895 -3.88 -17.64 -40.28
C GLU A 895 -3.68 -18.12 -41.72
N GLY A 896 -3.00 -17.33 -42.56
CA GLY A 896 -2.79 -17.64 -43.97
C GLY A 896 -1.42 -17.19 -44.46
N ALA A 897 -1.03 -17.65 -45.66
CA ALA A 897 0.23 -17.30 -46.32
C ALA A 897 -0.05 -16.61 -47.67
N ILE A 898 0.65 -15.52 -47.96
CA ILE A 898 0.61 -14.84 -49.27
C ILE A 898 2.02 -14.72 -49.83
N SER A 899 2.28 -15.41 -50.94
CA SER A 899 3.54 -15.28 -51.69
C SER A 899 3.57 -13.98 -52.49
N PRO A 900 4.66 -13.21 -52.47
CA PRO A 900 4.86 -12.10 -53.40
C PRO A 900 5.15 -12.67 -54.80
N THR A 901 4.13 -12.83 -55.65
CA THR A 901 4.36 -13.10 -57.08
C THR A 901 4.60 -11.78 -57.84
N PRO A 902 5.50 -11.74 -58.86
CA PRO A 902 5.85 -10.50 -59.56
C PRO A 902 4.79 -9.97 -60.55
N HIS A 903 3.58 -10.54 -60.59
CA HIS A 903 2.59 -10.24 -61.62
C HIS A 903 1.30 -9.67 -61.01
N TRP A 904 1.04 -8.40 -61.31
CA TRP A 904 -0.10 -7.60 -60.89
C TRP A 904 -1.44 -8.02 -61.52
N GLU A 905 -1.50 -9.16 -62.23
CA GLU A 905 -2.68 -9.57 -63.03
C GLU A 905 -3.51 -10.72 -62.44
N ALA A 906 -3.26 -11.19 -61.21
CA ALA A 906 -4.04 -12.29 -60.61
C ALA A 906 -4.39 -12.12 -59.12
N LEU A 907 -4.63 -10.90 -58.66
CA LEU A 907 -5.13 -10.63 -57.30
C LEU A 907 -6.67 -10.61 -57.29
N SER A 908 -7.29 -11.79 -57.32
CA SER A 908 -8.72 -11.94 -57.01
C SER A 908 -8.95 -11.80 -55.49
N PRO A 909 -10.04 -11.17 -55.01
CA PRO A 909 -10.41 -11.19 -53.57
C PRO A 909 -10.52 -12.60 -52.99
N SER A 910 -10.74 -13.62 -53.84
CA SER A 910 -10.85 -15.02 -53.42
C SER A 910 -9.50 -15.68 -53.04
N THR A 911 -8.35 -15.19 -53.54
CA THR A 911 -7.04 -15.76 -53.18
C THR A 911 -6.53 -15.27 -51.81
N TRP A 912 -7.06 -14.15 -51.30
CA TRP A 912 -6.81 -13.69 -49.93
C TRP A 912 -7.38 -14.65 -48.87
N LEU A 913 -8.43 -15.40 -49.21
CA LEU A 913 -9.21 -16.21 -48.27
C LEU A 913 -8.85 -17.72 -48.30
N ALA A 914 -7.88 -18.14 -49.12
CA ALA A 914 -7.58 -19.55 -49.41
C ALA A 914 -6.50 -20.20 -48.50
N GLY A 915 -6.04 -19.50 -47.46
CA GLY A 915 -5.16 -20.06 -46.43
C GLY A 915 -5.96 -20.68 -45.27
N SER A 916 -5.52 -21.85 -44.79
CA SER A 916 -6.13 -22.67 -43.72
C SER A 916 -6.95 -21.87 -42.70
N ALA A 917 -8.27 -22.05 -42.70
CA ALA A 917 -9.20 -21.22 -41.96
C ALA A 917 -9.52 -21.85 -40.60
N GLU A 918 -8.82 -21.44 -39.53
CA GLU A 918 -9.15 -21.91 -38.18
C GLU A 918 -10.31 -21.14 -37.53
N ARG A 919 -11.55 -21.48 -37.89
CA ARG A 919 -12.76 -20.88 -37.29
C ARG A 919 -13.06 -21.44 -35.90
N ARG A 920 -12.54 -20.81 -34.85
CA ARG A 920 -12.90 -21.15 -33.47
C ARG A 920 -14.16 -20.44 -32.97
N LEU A 921 -15.36 -20.89 -33.32
CA LEU A 921 -16.57 -20.33 -32.72
C LEU A 921 -16.79 -20.84 -31.28
N ALA A 922 -15.92 -20.46 -30.34
CA ALA A 922 -16.07 -20.82 -28.93
C ALA A 922 -17.22 -20.05 -28.30
N LEU A 923 -18.46 -20.53 -28.52
CA LEU A 923 -19.69 -20.12 -27.84
C LEU A 923 -19.55 -20.40 -26.34
N GLY A 924 -18.92 -19.48 -25.61
CA GLY A 924 -18.69 -19.63 -24.18
C GLY A 924 -19.95 -19.34 -23.40
N PHE A 925 -20.59 -20.33 -22.79
CA PHE A 925 -21.59 -20.06 -21.76
C PHE A 925 -20.86 -19.87 -20.43
N GLU A 926 -20.93 -18.66 -19.87
CA GLU A 926 -20.37 -18.35 -18.56
C GLU A 926 -21.48 -18.44 -17.51
N VAL A 927 -21.32 -19.34 -16.56
CA VAL A 927 -22.07 -19.31 -15.30
C VAL A 927 -21.04 -18.97 -14.25
N ARG A 928 -21.02 -17.71 -13.81
CA ARG A 928 -20.19 -17.32 -12.66
C ARG A 928 -20.85 -17.66 -11.33
#